data_AF-B2TNN9-F1
#
_entry.id   AF-B2TNN9-F1
#
_cell.length_a   1.000
_cell.length_b   1.000
_cell.length_c   1.000
_cell.angle_alpha   90.00
_cell.angle_beta   90.00
_cell.angle_gamma   90.00
#
_symmetry.space_group_name_H-M   'P 1'
#
loop_
_entity.id
_entity.type
_entity.pdbx_description
1 polymer ?
#
loop_
_entity_poly.entity_id
_entity_poly.type
_entity_poly.pdbx_seq_one_letter_code
_entity_poly.pdbx_strand_id
1 'polypeptide(L)'
;MNIKKKFIISMFAVAIMLMAIPTMNVQAAISDNKIISDNDITVKEAKNWAKSKGATKNFIGLADLYWEYSSDCGDVNPAVAYVQAAKETGYGKFTGVLNESYNNPCGLKTATGGDDNDKNAHEKFDNWDEGVQAHMDHLALYAGAKGYPKSDSYDPRHFRTIKGKAKTIKELGGVWAPSATYGEEVNALYTDLLKYSGADVEDGDDKDNSSKLSPNPGVQESKPNLPNVKEIINTISNENSGNVNISSNIGWRYENGSWSYYRSDNTKATGWINPDGNWYYLKDNGSMATGWLNINNTWYYLKSSGAMAKGWLNINGTWYYLKDSGAMINGLNNINNKMYYFENEGAMKVGWKNINNYWYYFSLNGDMQSGWITENGTRYYLYDTGAMAKGWINIDNTWYFLNDNGSIATGWKSSNGDNYYLDVSTGKMLVNTVINGYTIGLDGKRMNSSSEEDSNKDKNNNKTSNKKTIVIDPGHDYGKDYGSENKIDGTTYSETDLNIQVASKLKNELENRDFNVIMTRKAKEKPSYGSLTASLSHKTDTANDENADFFISIHHNSAVETAKGVESYYSTAPKDDKYGGNLDYNRLEKSKKMAKVINDSIVKVIDTKDRGVKNDAERTLFVLRNTNMPAVLVEVGFITNPEEAERCADSYYQEKVAKAIAEAIDENFNIISNK
;
A
#
# COMPACT_ATOMS: atom_id res chain seq x y z
N MET A 1 25.60 20.23 57.56
CA MET A 1 26.52 20.04 56.43
C MET A 1 25.96 18.93 55.54
N ASN A 2 25.68 19.26 54.28
CA ASN A 2 25.57 18.40 53.08
C ASN A 2 24.45 17.35 53.01
N ILE A 3 23.38 17.48 52.21
CA ILE A 3 23.18 17.65 50.74
C ILE A 3 22.68 16.33 50.08
N LYS A 4 21.40 16.35 49.64
CA LYS A 4 20.75 15.72 48.44
C LYS A 4 20.73 14.17 48.33
N LYS A 5 19.67 13.45 47.92
CA LYS A 5 18.38 13.72 47.21
C LYS A 5 17.49 12.43 47.16
N LYS A 6 16.14 12.60 47.29
CA LYS A 6 14.94 11.89 46.72
C LYS A 6 14.67 10.39 47.07
N PHE A 7 13.70 9.98 47.92
CA PHE A 7 12.20 9.83 47.80
C PHE A 7 11.76 9.04 46.54
N ILE A 8 11.17 7.82 46.50
CA ILE A 8 10.11 7.02 47.19
C ILE A 8 8.65 7.55 47.10
N ILE A 9 7.75 6.64 46.65
CA ILE A 9 6.26 6.53 46.74
C ILE A 9 5.50 7.40 45.69
N SER A 10 4.41 7.02 44.98
CA SER A 10 3.32 6.06 45.21
C SER A 10 2.50 5.77 43.93
N MET A 11 1.82 4.62 43.93
CA MET A 11 0.60 4.33 43.16
C MET A 11 -0.61 5.14 43.67
N PHE A 12 -1.61 5.27 42.77
CA PHE A 12 -3.00 5.76 42.91
C PHE A 12 -3.26 7.28 42.85
N ALA A 13 -3.77 7.74 41.70
CA ALA A 13 -4.96 8.59 41.59
C ALA A 13 -5.49 8.61 40.14
N VAL A 14 -6.63 7.95 39.92
CA VAL A 14 -7.59 8.27 38.85
C VAL A 14 -8.53 9.34 39.42
N ALA A 15 -8.56 10.55 38.85
CA ALA A 15 -9.73 11.44 38.84
C ALA A 15 -9.49 12.70 37.99
N ILE A 16 -10.26 12.78 36.89
CA ILE A 16 -10.87 13.99 36.33
C ILE A 16 -9.92 15.13 35.90
N MET A 17 -9.59 15.16 34.61
CA MET A 17 -9.56 16.40 33.83
C MET A 17 -10.05 16.13 32.41
N LEU A 18 -11.35 15.81 32.31
CA LEU A 18 -12.14 16.03 31.11
C LEU A 18 -12.29 17.56 30.95
N MET A 19 -11.37 18.19 30.21
CA MET A 19 -11.64 19.48 29.60
C MET A 19 -11.84 19.24 28.10
N ALA A 20 -13.08 19.50 27.70
CA ALA A 20 -13.65 19.45 26.36
C ALA A 20 -12.64 19.65 25.23
N ILE A 21 -12.30 18.55 24.55
CA ILE A 21 -11.89 18.61 23.15
C ILE A 21 -13.20 18.63 22.36
N PRO A 22 -13.45 19.63 21.51
CA PRO A 22 -14.62 19.62 20.64
C PRO A 22 -14.51 18.39 19.74
N THR A 23 -15.39 17.42 19.94
CA THR A 23 -15.64 16.36 18.97
C THR A 23 -16.20 17.03 17.72
N MET A 24 -15.34 17.29 16.74
CA MET A 24 -15.84 17.50 15.38
C MET A 24 -16.26 16.13 14.85
N ASN A 25 -17.55 15.82 15.03
CA ASN A 25 -18.21 14.78 14.26
C ASN A 25 -18.18 15.21 12.79
N VAL A 26 -17.29 14.61 11.99
CA VAL A 26 -17.50 14.54 10.55
C VAL A 26 -18.08 13.16 10.28
N GLN A 27 -19.39 13.03 10.52
CA GLN A 27 -20.17 11.92 9.98
C GLN A 27 -20.22 12.15 8.46
N ALA A 28 -19.51 11.33 7.69
CA ALA A 28 -19.79 11.22 6.27
C ALA A 28 -21.25 10.76 6.12
N ALA A 29 -22.08 11.58 5.47
CA ALA A 29 -23.44 11.19 5.14
C ALA A 29 -23.42 10.16 4.00
N ILE A 30 -23.11 8.89 4.32
CA ILE A 30 -23.63 7.77 3.53
C ILE A 30 -25.15 7.91 3.56
N SER A 31 -25.86 7.87 2.44
CA SER A 31 -27.32 7.85 2.46
C SER A 31 -27.77 6.72 3.38
N ASP A 32 -28.55 7.07 4.40
CA ASP A 32 -29.01 6.12 5.39
C ASP A 32 -30.24 5.42 4.82
N ASN A 33 -30.02 4.26 4.21
CA ASN A 33 -31.07 3.51 3.53
C ASN A 33 -32.04 2.92 4.55
N LYS A 34 -33.34 2.95 4.24
CA LYS A 34 -34.36 2.34 5.09
C LYS A 34 -34.35 0.83 4.91
N ILE A 35 -34.54 0.11 6.01
CA ILE A 35 -34.69 -1.35 5.99
C ILE A 35 -35.95 -1.76 5.21
N ILE A 36 -37.03 -0.98 5.35
CA ILE A 36 -38.24 -1.08 4.53
C ILE A 36 -38.16 0.01 3.46
N SER A 37 -37.94 -0.42 2.22
CA SER A 37 -37.76 0.46 1.06
C SER A 37 -38.03 -0.30 -0.23
N ASP A 38 -38.30 0.45 -1.31
CA ASP A 38 -38.38 -0.11 -2.65
C ASP A 38 -37.04 -0.78 -3.03
N ASN A 39 -37.14 -1.84 -3.82
CA ASN A 39 -35.99 -2.63 -4.24
C ASN A 39 -35.88 -2.65 -5.76
N ASP A 40 -34.81 -2.03 -6.27
CA ASP A 40 -34.50 -1.98 -7.71
C ASP A 40 -33.57 -3.12 -8.15
N ILE A 41 -33.19 -4.03 -7.25
CA ILE A 41 -32.26 -5.13 -7.52
C ILE A 41 -33.04 -6.41 -7.85
N THR A 42 -32.70 -7.07 -8.94
CA THR A 42 -33.26 -8.39 -9.26
C THR A 42 -32.56 -9.51 -8.48
N VAL A 43 -33.28 -10.60 -8.21
CA VAL A 43 -32.71 -11.80 -7.58
C VAL A 43 -31.50 -12.35 -8.37
N LYS A 44 -31.53 -12.21 -9.70
CA LYS A 44 -30.42 -12.62 -10.59
C LYS A 44 -29.17 -11.80 -10.33
N GLU A 45 -29.31 -10.48 -10.16
CA GLU A 45 -28.19 -9.58 -9.85
C GLU A 45 -27.60 -9.88 -8.47
N ALA A 46 -28.45 -10.12 -7.46
CA ALA A 46 -28.00 -10.51 -6.13
C ALA A 46 -27.20 -11.83 -6.13
N LYS A 47 -27.66 -12.83 -6.90
CA LYS A 47 -26.94 -14.09 -7.08
C LYS A 47 -25.58 -13.89 -7.75
N ASN A 48 -25.56 -13.12 -8.82
CA ASN A 48 -24.35 -12.83 -9.59
C ASN A 48 -23.34 -12.03 -8.75
N TRP A 49 -23.83 -11.07 -7.95
CA TRP A 49 -23.03 -10.32 -6.98
C TRP A 49 -22.40 -11.26 -5.96
N ALA A 50 -23.18 -12.10 -5.29
CA ALA A 50 -22.66 -13.04 -4.30
C ALA A 50 -21.63 -14.01 -4.92
N LYS A 51 -21.90 -14.51 -6.13
CA LYS A 51 -20.95 -15.33 -6.90
C LYS A 51 -19.63 -14.59 -7.13
N SER A 52 -19.67 -13.31 -7.49
CA SER A 52 -18.47 -12.48 -7.68
C SER A 52 -17.65 -12.28 -6.41
N LYS A 53 -18.27 -12.38 -5.23
CA LYS A 53 -17.62 -12.32 -3.92
C LYS A 53 -17.13 -13.69 -3.41
N GLY A 54 -17.23 -14.72 -4.25
CA GLY A 54 -16.82 -16.07 -3.90
C GLY A 54 -17.71 -16.71 -2.83
N ALA A 55 -19.02 -16.43 -2.88
CA ALA A 55 -20.01 -17.06 -2.02
C ALA A 55 -20.16 -18.56 -2.29
N THR A 56 -20.57 -19.31 -1.26
CA THR A 56 -20.92 -20.73 -1.44
C THR A 56 -22.17 -20.88 -2.31
N LYS A 57 -22.33 -22.03 -2.98
CA LYS A 57 -23.50 -22.30 -3.83
C LYS A 57 -24.82 -22.16 -3.06
N ASN A 58 -24.84 -22.65 -1.82
CA ASN A 58 -26.03 -22.60 -0.97
C ASN A 58 -26.35 -21.15 -0.59
N PHE A 59 -25.35 -20.33 -0.23
CA PHE A 59 -25.57 -18.91 0.04
C PHE A 59 -26.13 -18.16 -1.16
N ILE A 60 -25.59 -18.41 -2.37
CA ILE A 60 -26.12 -17.85 -3.62
C ILE A 60 -27.60 -18.21 -3.79
N GLY A 61 -27.99 -19.44 -3.43
CA GLY A 61 -29.38 -19.89 -3.47
C GLY A 61 -30.31 -19.13 -2.52
N LEU A 62 -29.82 -18.63 -1.38
CA LEU A 62 -30.65 -17.92 -0.40
C LEU A 62 -31.28 -16.64 -0.97
N ALA A 63 -30.70 -16.05 -2.01
CA ALA A 63 -31.28 -14.90 -2.69
C ALA A 63 -32.73 -15.15 -3.17
N ASP A 64 -33.06 -16.38 -3.58
CA ASP A 64 -34.44 -16.72 -3.99
C ASP A 64 -35.42 -16.52 -2.83
N LEU A 65 -35.07 -17.06 -1.66
CA LEU A 65 -35.90 -16.97 -0.45
C LEU A 65 -36.04 -15.51 0.02
N TYR A 66 -34.97 -14.71 -0.05
CA TYR A 66 -35.05 -13.30 0.35
C TYR A 66 -36.04 -12.51 -0.52
N TRP A 67 -36.00 -12.70 -1.85
CA TRP A 67 -36.92 -12.04 -2.77
C TRP A 67 -38.35 -12.57 -2.68
N GLU A 68 -38.51 -13.88 -2.42
CA GLU A 68 -39.81 -14.52 -2.23
C GLU A 68 -40.54 -13.97 -0.99
N TYR A 69 -39.85 -13.87 0.15
CA TYR A 69 -40.49 -13.53 1.42
C TYR A 69 -40.59 -12.03 1.72
N SER A 70 -40.09 -11.14 0.85
CA SER A 70 -40.06 -9.69 1.11
C SER A 70 -41.44 -9.09 1.45
N SER A 71 -42.46 -9.39 0.63
CA SER A 71 -43.83 -8.90 0.84
C SER A 71 -44.49 -9.50 2.09
N ASP A 72 -44.21 -10.78 2.36
CA ASP A 72 -44.76 -11.49 3.52
C ASP A 72 -44.10 -11.06 4.83
N CYS A 73 -42.90 -10.49 4.73
CA CYS A 73 -42.10 -10.03 5.85
C CYS A 73 -42.07 -8.50 5.99
N GLY A 74 -43.22 -7.84 5.82
CA GLY A 74 -43.38 -6.41 6.12
C GLY A 74 -42.67 -5.47 5.14
N ASP A 75 -42.52 -5.89 3.88
CA ASP A 75 -41.87 -5.15 2.79
C ASP A 75 -40.40 -4.79 3.11
N VAL A 76 -39.72 -5.65 3.88
CA VAL A 76 -38.27 -5.51 4.09
C VAL A 76 -37.57 -5.64 2.74
N ASN A 77 -36.68 -4.70 2.46
CA ASN A 77 -35.91 -4.71 1.23
C ASN A 77 -35.03 -5.99 1.20
N PRO A 78 -35.28 -6.91 0.24
CA PRO A 78 -34.66 -8.23 0.24
C PRO A 78 -33.15 -8.15 -0.01
N ALA A 79 -32.68 -7.15 -0.75
CA ALA A 79 -31.28 -6.90 -0.98
C ALA A 79 -30.56 -6.45 0.30
N VAL A 80 -31.20 -5.62 1.15
CA VAL A 80 -30.65 -5.22 2.45
C VAL A 80 -30.44 -6.44 3.36
N ALA A 81 -31.46 -7.29 3.49
CA ALA A 81 -31.37 -8.48 4.33
C ALA A 81 -30.35 -9.50 3.76
N TYR A 82 -30.28 -9.64 2.44
CA TYR A 82 -29.33 -10.55 1.79
C TYR A 82 -27.87 -10.13 1.98
N VAL A 83 -27.55 -8.84 1.88
CA VAL A 83 -26.18 -8.37 2.14
C VAL A 83 -25.81 -8.43 3.62
N GLN A 84 -26.78 -8.27 4.52
CA GLN A 84 -26.59 -8.50 5.94
C GLN A 84 -26.27 -9.98 6.19
N ALA A 85 -26.99 -10.90 5.55
CA ALA A 85 -26.67 -12.32 5.63
C ALA A 85 -25.27 -12.64 5.08
N ALA A 86 -24.84 -11.95 4.02
CA ALA A 86 -23.49 -12.09 3.48
C ALA A 86 -22.43 -11.67 4.50
N LYS A 87 -22.68 -10.60 5.24
CA LYS A 87 -21.81 -10.14 6.32
C LYS A 87 -21.71 -11.15 7.45
N GLU A 88 -22.85 -11.62 7.93
CA GLU A 88 -22.96 -12.49 9.11
C GLU A 88 -22.35 -13.88 8.85
N THR A 89 -22.53 -14.40 7.65
CA THR A 89 -22.06 -15.73 7.27
C THR A 89 -20.71 -15.73 6.57
N GLY A 90 -20.15 -14.56 6.25
CA GLY A 90 -18.99 -14.46 5.37
C GLY A 90 -19.26 -15.06 3.98
N TYR A 91 -20.41 -14.72 3.39
CA TYR A 91 -20.89 -15.26 2.11
C TYR A 91 -21.13 -16.78 2.13
N GLY A 92 -21.66 -17.29 3.24
CA GLY A 92 -21.94 -18.72 3.47
C GLY A 92 -20.73 -19.57 3.86
N LYS A 93 -19.59 -18.95 4.20
CA LYS A 93 -18.36 -19.67 4.60
C LYS A 93 -18.32 -20.01 6.08
N PHE A 94 -19.07 -19.27 6.90
CA PHE A 94 -19.20 -19.44 8.34
C PHE A 94 -17.86 -19.51 9.07
N THR A 95 -17.20 -18.35 9.22
CA THR A 95 -15.89 -18.25 9.89
C THR A 95 -15.98 -18.16 11.43
N GLY A 96 -17.20 -18.22 11.98
CA GLY A 96 -17.48 -18.11 13.42
C GLY A 96 -17.90 -19.44 14.06
N VAL A 97 -18.71 -19.37 15.12
CA VAL A 97 -19.16 -20.55 15.88
C VAL A 97 -20.32 -21.31 15.22
N LEU A 98 -21.02 -20.67 14.29
CA LEU A 98 -22.07 -21.29 13.48
C LEU A 98 -21.47 -21.95 12.25
N ASN A 99 -22.24 -22.85 11.65
CA ASN A 99 -21.96 -23.41 10.34
C ASN A 99 -23.28 -23.58 9.58
N GLU A 100 -23.16 -23.97 8.31
CA GLU A 100 -24.30 -24.10 7.39
C GLU A 100 -25.45 -24.97 7.92
N SER A 101 -25.18 -25.96 8.79
CA SER A 101 -26.21 -26.84 9.35
C SER A 101 -27.16 -26.16 10.34
N TYR A 102 -26.93 -24.89 10.69
CA TYR A 102 -27.81 -24.11 11.55
C TYR A 102 -28.96 -23.46 10.77
N ASN A 103 -28.86 -23.38 9.44
CA ASN A 103 -29.79 -22.66 8.59
C ASN A 103 -30.06 -21.21 9.07
N ASN A 104 -29.10 -20.60 9.76
CA ASN A 104 -29.23 -19.31 10.41
C ASN A 104 -28.38 -18.29 9.64
N PRO A 105 -29.00 -17.44 8.79
CA PRO A 105 -28.27 -16.55 7.90
C PRO A 105 -27.75 -15.29 8.59
N CYS A 106 -28.12 -15.03 9.84
CA CYS A 106 -27.88 -13.73 10.47
C CYS A 106 -27.37 -13.78 11.92
N GLY A 107 -27.04 -14.97 12.42
CA GLY A 107 -26.56 -15.14 13.80
C GLY A 107 -27.65 -14.92 14.85
N LEU A 108 -28.92 -15.15 14.49
CA LEU A 108 -30.04 -14.92 15.41
C LEU A 108 -29.90 -15.81 16.66
N LYS A 109 -30.09 -15.23 17.84
CA LYS A 109 -30.01 -15.94 19.11
C LYS A 109 -31.34 -16.59 19.48
N THR A 110 -31.29 -17.62 20.32
CA THR A 110 -32.50 -18.17 20.97
C THR A 110 -33.21 -17.10 21.81
N ALA A 111 -34.43 -17.39 22.27
CA ALA A 111 -35.23 -16.46 23.08
C ALA A 111 -34.49 -15.99 24.35
N THR A 112 -33.69 -16.86 24.97
CA THR A 112 -32.88 -16.55 26.16
C THR A 112 -31.66 -15.67 25.86
N GLY A 113 -31.16 -15.68 24.63
CA GLY A 113 -29.89 -15.07 24.28
C GLY A 113 -28.69 -15.86 24.81
N GLY A 114 -27.53 -15.21 24.90
CA GLY A 114 -26.28 -15.80 25.39
C GLY A 114 -25.05 -15.16 24.77
N ASP A 115 -23.89 -15.78 24.96
CA ASP A 115 -22.59 -15.31 24.44
C ASP A 115 -22.47 -15.54 22.92
N ASP A 116 -21.81 -14.63 22.21
CA ASP A 116 -21.61 -14.71 20.75
C ASP A 116 -20.73 -15.92 20.34
N ASN A 117 -19.94 -16.46 21.27
CA ASN A 117 -19.10 -17.63 21.04
C ASN A 117 -19.75 -18.95 21.53
N ASP A 118 -20.96 -18.89 22.10
CA ASP A 118 -21.70 -20.09 22.48
C ASP A 118 -22.64 -20.52 21.34
N LYS A 119 -22.31 -21.65 20.72
CA LYS A 119 -23.13 -22.23 19.64
C LYS A 119 -24.56 -22.58 20.07
N ASN A 120 -24.82 -22.76 21.37
CA ASN A 120 -26.15 -23.09 21.90
C ASN A 120 -26.98 -21.83 22.21
N ALA A 121 -26.34 -20.66 22.23
CA ALA A 121 -27.03 -19.37 22.35
C ALA A 121 -27.70 -18.95 21.03
N HIS A 122 -27.39 -19.63 19.93
CA HIS A 122 -27.86 -19.33 18.59
C HIS A 122 -28.96 -20.27 18.14
N GLU A 123 -29.97 -19.72 17.47
CA GLU A 123 -31.09 -20.48 16.96
C GLU A 123 -30.64 -21.39 15.81
N LYS A 124 -31.11 -22.63 15.81
CA LYS A 124 -30.92 -23.58 14.72
C LYS A 124 -32.28 -23.87 14.11
N PHE A 125 -32.46 -23.43 12.88
CA PHE A 125 -33.71 -23.60 12.15
C PHE A 125 -33.76 -24.95 11.43
N ASP A 126 -34.96 -25.48 11.21
CA ASP A 126 -35.12 -26.80 10.58
C ASP A 126 -34.67 -26.76 9.10
N ASN A 127 -34.83 -25.61 8.45
CA ASN A 127 -34.46 -25.38 7.06
C ASN A 127 -34.16 -23.89 6.78
N TRP A 128 -33.66 -23.59 5.57
CA TRP A 128 -33.32 -22.22 5.17
C TRP A 128 -34.54 -21.30 5.04
N ASP A 129 -35.73 -21.82 4.74
CA ASP A 129 -36.96 -21.03 4.68
C ASP A 129 -37.28 -20.40 6.03
N GLU A 130 -37.24 -21.19 7.11
CA GLU A 130 -37.47 -20.70 8.47
C GLU A 130 -36.43 -19.66 8.88
N GLY A 131 -35.15 -19.92 8.61
CA GLY A 131 -34.07 -19.01 8.99
C GLY A 131 -34.08 -17.69 8.22
N VAL A 132 -34.41 -17.70 6.91
CA VAL A 132 -34.56 -16.49 6.11
C VAL A 132 -35.78 -15.69 6.56
N GLN A 133 -36.93 -16.34 6.79
CA GLN A 133 -38.13 -15.68 7.31
C GLN A 133 -37.88 -15.08 8.70
N ALA A 134 -37.23 -15.81 9.61
CA ALA A 134 -36.87 -15.30 10.94
C ALA A 134 -35.97 -14.06 10.86
N HIS A 135 -34.98 -14.05 9.95
CA HIS A 135 -34.15 -12.87 9.71
C HIS A 135 -34.99 -11.68 9.21
N MET A 136 -35.82 -11.90 8.19
CA MET A 136 -36.67 -10.86 7.61
C MET A 136 -37.68 -10.31 8.62
N ASP A 137 -38.31 -11.17 9.43
CA ASP A 137 -39.24 -10.79 10.48
C ASP A 137 -38.59 -9.94 11.57
N HIS A 138 -37.35 -10.26 11.95
CA HIS A 138 -36.60 -9.48 12.93
C HIS A 138 -36.31 -8.07 12.41
N LEU A 139 -35.91 -7.95 11.15
CA LEU A 139 -35.69 -6.67 10.48
C LEU A 139 -36.98 -5.86 10.33
N ALA A 140 -38.08 -6.51 9.95
CA ALA A 140 -39.40 -5.88 9.86
C ALA A 140 -39.86 -5.34 11.23
N LEU A 141 -39.65 -6.11 12.29
CA LEU A 141 -39.94 -5.69 13.65
C LEU A 141 -39.08 -4.49 14.05
N TYR A 142 -37.76 -4.54 13.83
CA TYR A 142 -36.87 -3.41 14.11
C TYR A 142 -37.26 -2.15 13.35
N ALA A 143 -37.62 -2.28 12.08
CA ALA A 143 -38.04 -1.18 11.24
C ALA A 143 -39.43 -0.63 11.60
N GLY A 144 -40.18 -1.34 12.43
CA GLY A 144 -41.50 -0.95 12.88
C GLY A 144 -42.59 -1.21 11.84
N ALA A 145 -42.42 -2.24 11.01
CA ALA A 145 -43.38 -2.65 9.99
C ALA A 145 -44.83 -2.72 10.51
N LYS A 146 -45.77 -2.43 9.62
CA LYS A 146 -47.20 -2.60 9.90
C LYS A 146 -47.50 -4.10 10.03
N GLY A 147 -48.29 -4.49 11.03
CA GLY A 147 -48.56 -5.91 11.33
C GLY A 147 -47.57 -6.58 12.30
N TYR A 148 -46.47 -5.91 12.66
CA TYR A 148 -45.46 -6.46 13.55
C TYR A 148 -45.64 -6.02 15.02
N PRO A 149 -45.29 -6.85 16.03
CA PRO A 149 -44.88 -8.25 15.89
C PRO A 149 -46.05 -9.14 15.41
N LYS A 150 -45.75 -10.06 14.49
CA LYS A 150 -46.67 -11.10 13.99
C LYS A 150 -46.67 -12.33 14.90
N SER A 151 -47.79 -13.05 14.96
CA SER A 151 -47.97 -14.19 15.88
C SER A 151 -47.33 -15.50 15.41
N ASP A 152 -47.03 -15.58 14.12
CA ASP A 152 -46.53 -16.76 13.39
C ASP A 152 -45.09 -16.57 12.90
N SER A 153 -44.29 -15.80 13.65
CA SER A 153 -42.88 -15.57 13.34
C SER A 153 -42.01 -16.75 13.76
N TYR A 154 -41.04 -17.11 12.92
CA TYR A 154 -39.96 -18.04 13.29
C TYR A 154 -38.87 -17.35 14.12
N ASP A 155 -38.88 -16.02 14.25
CA ASP A 155 -37.92 -15.27 15.08
C ASP A 155 -38.17 -15.53 16.59
N PRO A 156 -37.28 -16.27 17.30
CA PRO A 156 -37.39 -16.50 18.74
C PRO A 156 -37.22 -15.23 19.58
N ARG A 157 -36.78 -14.12 18.97
CA ARG A 157 -36.56 -12.81 19.60
C ARG A 157 -37.54 -11.76 19.11
N HIS A 158 -38.73 -12.17 18.66
CA HIS A 158 -39.80 -11.32 18.14
C HIS A 158 -40.52 -10.50 19.22
N PHE A 159 -39.76 -9.83 20.09
CA PHE A 159 -40.27 -9.13 21.26
C PHE A 159 -40.84 -7.77 20.87
N ARG A 160 -42.07 -7.48 21.28
CA ARG A 160 -42.71 -6.17 21.05
C ARG A 160 -41.84 -4.98 21.50
N THR A 161 -40.95 -5.18 22.49
CA THR A 161 -40.04 -4.17 23.04
C THR A 161 -38.95 -3.70 22.06
N ILE A 162 -38.66 -4.46 21.00
CA ILE A 162 -37.68 -4.06 19.98
C ILE A 162 -38.31 -3.36 18.78
N LYS A 163 -39.64 -3.27 18.72
CA LYS A 163 -40.34 -2.66 17.60
C LYS A 163 -39.91 -1.21 17.36
N GLY A 164 -39.46 -0.90 16.14
CA GLY A 164 -39.12 0.47 15.73
C GLY A 164 -37.79 1.01 16.27
N LYS A 165 -36.93 0.16 16.85
CA LYS A 165 -35.62 0.56 17.39
C LYS A 165 -34.57 0.87 16.31
N ALA A 166 -34.74 0.35 15.10
CA ALA A 166 -33.85 0.62 13.96
C ALA A 166 -34.67 0.60 12.67
N LYS A 167 -34.95 1.79 12.13
CA LYS A 167 -35.68 2.01 10.86
C LYS A 167 -34.75 2.03 9.66
N THR A 168 -33.49 2.34 9.88
CA THR A 168 -32.47 2.43 8.83
C THR A 168 -31.34 1.43 9.05
N ILE A 169 -30.57 1.17 8.00
CA ILE A 169 -29.45 0.22 8.07
C ILE A 169 -28.41 0.71 9.07
N LYS A 170 -28.12 2.01 9.15
CA LYS A 170 -27.14 2.53 10.13
C LYS A 170 -27.59 2.32 11.57
N GLU A 171 -28.89 2.45 11.85
CA GLU A 171 -29.45 2.25 13.19
C GLU A 171 -29.33 0.79 13.68
N LEU A 172 -28.99 -0.16 12.81
CA LEU A 172 -28.61 -1.52 13.24
C LEU A 172 -27.32 -1.52 14.07
N GLY A 173 -26.46 -0.51 13.93
CA GLY A 173 -25.27 -0.33 14.78
C GLY A 173 -25.62 -0.13 16.25
N GLY A 174 -25.07 -0.97 17.13
CA GLY A 174 -25.38 -0.95 18.57
C GLY A 174 -26.76 -1.51 18.94
N VAL A 175 -27.61 -1.86 17.96
CA VAL A 175 -28.96 -2.41 18.18
C VAL A 175 -29.03 -3.88 17.75
N TRP A 176 -28.61 -4.18 16.51
CA TRP A 176 -28.50 -5.54 16.01
C TRP A 176 -27.24 -6.22 16.55
N ALA A 177 -26.11 -5.53 16.45
CA ALA A 177 -24.82 -5.99 16.97
C ALA A 177 -24.21 -4.93 17.92
N PRO A 178 -23.39 -5.32 18.92
CA PRO A 178 -22.74 -4.36 19.82
C PRO A 178 -21.85 -3.33 19.11
N SER A 179 -21.36 -3.65 17.92
CA SER A 179 -20.53 -2.74 17.13
C SER A 179 -21.34 -1.54 16.63
N ALA A 180 -20.86 -0.32 16.95
CA ALA A 180 -21.43 0.93 16.46
C ALA A 180 -21.27 1.11 14.93
N THR A 181 -20.28 0.45 14.31
CA THR A 181 -20.02 0.51 12.86
C THR A 181 -20.78 -0.56 12.07
N TYR A 182 -21.49 -1.47 12.75
CA TYR A 182 -22.14 -2.60 12.09
C TYR A 182 -23.09 -2.17 10.96
N GLY A 183 -23.95 -1.19 11.24
CA GLY A 183 -24.89 -0.66 10.24
C GLY A 183 -24.18 -0.01 9.05
N GLU A 184 -23.04 0.65 9.27
CA GLU A 184 -22.24 1.23 8.18
C GLU A 184 -21.65 0.13 7.28
N GLU A 185 -21.22 -0.99 7.87
CA GLU A 185 -20.66 -2.14 7.16
C GLU A 185 -21.73 -2.86 6.32
N VAL A 186 -22.95 -3.03 6.84
CA VAL A 186 -24.08 -3.58 6.08
C VAL A 186 -24.48 -2.63 4.95
N ASN A 187 -24.54 -1.31 5.23
CA ASN A 187 -24.91 -0.32 4.22
C ASN A 187 -23.86 -0.22 3.09
N ALA A 188 -22.59 -0.46 3.41
CA ALA A 188 -21.52 -0.54 2.41
C ALA A 188 -21.71 -1.76 1.49
N LEU A 189 -22.11 -2.92 2.02
CA LEU A 189 -22.42 -4.09 1.21
C LEU A 189 -23.69 -3.89 0.37
N TYR A 190 -24.70 -3.24 0.91
CA TYR A 190 -25.93 -2.90 0.17
C TYR A 190 -25.62 -1.99 -1.02
N THR A 191 -24.78 -0.97 -0.78
CA THR A 191 -24.28 -0.10 -1.85
C THR A 191 -23.47 -0.89 -2.88
N ASP A 192 -22.60 -1.81 -2.45
CA ASP A 192 -21.81 -2.64 -3.35
C ASP A 192 -22.69 -3.56 -4.22
N LEU A 193 -23.80 -4.07 -3.68
CA LEU A 193 -24.80 -4.81 -4.44
C LEU A 193 -25.57 -3.90 -5.43
N LEU A 194 -26.02 -2.70 -5.02
CA LEU A 194 -26.69 -1.74 -5.91
C LEU A 194 -25.84 -1.35 -7.14
N LYS A 195 -24.52 -1.31 -6.96
CA LYS A 195 -23.58 -1.09 -8.07
C LYS A 195 -23.52 -2.26 -9.02
N TYR A 196 -23.54 -3.46 -8.44
CA TYR A 196 -23.44 -4.70 -9.19
C TYR A 196 -24.69 -4.92 -10.03
N SER A 197 -25.87 -4.59 -9.50
CA SER A 197 -27.15 -4.73 -10.18
C SER A 197 -27.32 -3.80 -11.38
N GLY A 198 -26.70 -2.63 -11.37
CA GLY A 198 -26.64 -1.73 -12.52
C GLY A 198 -25.65 -2.14 -13.62
N ALA A 199 -25.31 -3.42 -13.75
CA ALA A 199 -24.46 -3.97 -14.79
C ALA A 199 -25.22 -5.00 -15.63
N ASP A 200 -25.54 -4.64 -16.88
CA ASP A 200 -26.13 -5.56 -17.87
C ASP A 200 -25.31 -6.85 -17.98
N VAL A 201 -26.01 -7.98 -17.89
CA VAL A 201 -25.48 -9.30 -18.24
C VAL A 201 -26.25 -9.81 -19.44
N GLU A 202 -25.63 -9.75 -20.62
CA GLU A 202 -25.82 -10.78 -21.64
C GLU A 202 -24.48 -11.20 -22.26
N ASP A 203 -24.24 -12.51 -22.25
CA ASP A 203 -23.32 -13.20 -23.14
C ASP A 203 -23.87 -13.08 -24.57
N GLY A 204 -23.04 -12.61 -25.50
CA GLY A 204 -23.31 -12.69 -26.95
C GLY A 204 -23.12 -11.36 -27.68
N ASP A 205 -22.08 -11.33 -28.54
CA ASP A 205 -21.85 -10.41 -29.67
C ASP A 205 -22.79 -9.20 -29.82
N ASP A 206 -22.36 -7.99 -29.44
CA ASP A 206 -22.05 -6.85 -30.31
C ASP A 206 -21.74 -5.59 -29.46
N LYS A 207 -21.15 -4.58 -30.10
CA LYS A 207 -20.57 -3.32 -29.57
C LYS A 207 -21.49 -2.49 -28.65
N ASP A 208 -21.03 -2.17 -27.43
CA ASP A 208 -20.94 -0.79 -26.91
C ASP A 208 -20.10 -0.72 -25.61
N ASN A 209 -19.43 0.41 -25.38
CA ASN A 209 -18.26 0.53 -24.49
C ASN A 209 -18.58 1.38 -23.25
N SER A 210 -18.93 0.75 -22.12
CA SER A 210 -18.95 1.39 -20.80
C SER A 210 -18.76 0.34 -19.69
N SER A 211 -17.58 0.32 -19.07
CA SER A 211 -17.11 -0.74 -18.17
C SER A 211 -17.26 -0.40 -16.67
N LYS A 212 -17.97 -1.28 -15.95
CA LYS A 212 -17.83 -1.72 -14.53
C LYS A 212 -16.71 -1.04 -13.71
N LEU A 213 -17.07 -0.28 -12.66
CA LEU A 213 -16.13 0.45 -11.79
C LEU A 213 -15.98 -0.22 -10.39
N SER A 214 -14.98 -1.09 -10.24
CA SER A 214 -14.47 -1.54 -8.93
C SER A 214 -13.30 -0.64 -8.49
N PRO A 215 -13.12 -0.36 -7.18
CA PRO A 215 -11.98 0.42 -6.71
C PRO A 215 -10.65 -0.23 -7.08
N ASN A 216 -9.91 0.46 -7.94
CA ASN A 216 -8.58 0.08 -8.37
C ASN A 216 -7.71 1.33 -8.35
N PRO A 217 -7.27 1.74 -7.14
CA PRO A 217 -6.55 2.99 -6.97
C PRO A 217 -5.16 2.98 -7.61
N GLY A 218 -4.66 1.79 -7.96
CA GLY A 218 -3.52 1.63 -8.84
C GLY A 218 -2.98 0.21 -8.85
N VAL A 219 -1.79 0.04 -9.43
CA VAL A 219 -1.11 -1.25 -9.48
C VAL A 219 -0.86 -1.71 -8.04
N GLN A 220 -1.49 -2.80 -7.64
CA GLN A 220 -1.24 -3.44 -6.36
C GLN A 220 0.24 -3.80 -6.26
N GLU A 221 0.86 -3.50 -5.12
CA GLU A 221 2.22 -3.95 -4.89
C GLU A 221 2.29 -5.49 -4.96
N SER A 222 3.28 -5.99 -5.69
CA SER A 222 3.58 -7.42 -5.73
C SER A 222 4.20 -7.84 -4.40
N LYS A 223 3.50 -8.72 -3.69
CA LYS A 223 4.00 -9.38 -2.48
C LYS A 223 5.33 -10.12 -2.75
N PRO A 224 6.42 -9.79 -2.04
CA PRO A 224 7.70 -10.49 -2.18
C PRO A 224 7.66 -11.91 -1.61
N ASN A 225 8.44 -12.82 -2.21
CA ASN A 225 8.64 -14.17 -1.67
C ASN A 225 9.45 -14.14 -0.37
N LEU A 226 9.17 -15.10 0.51
CA LEU A 226 9.97 -15.30 1.72
C LEU A 226 11.44 -15.59 1.33
N PRO A 227 12.45 -14.97 1.98
CA PRO A 227 13.85 -15.28 1.73
C PRO A 227 14.14 -16.76 1.94
N ASN A 228 14.88 -17.37 1.02
CA ASN A 228 15.24 -18.78 1.13
C ASN A 228 16.19 -19.01 2.31
N VAL A 229 15.72 -19.72 3.34
CA VAL A 229 16.49 -20.09 4.53
C VAL A 229 17.78 -20.84 4.16
N LYS A 230 17.82 -21.54 3.02
CA LYS A 230 19.00 -22.28 2.56
C LYS A 230 20.05 -21.44 1.81
N GLU A 231 19.71 -20.30 1.23
CA GLU A 231 20.69 -19.43 0.52
C GLU A 231 21.59 -18.64 1.49
N ILE A 232 21.13 -18.45 2.73
CA ILE A 232 21.87 -17.69 3.77
C ILE A 232 22.82 -18.62 4.55
N ILE A 233 22.59 -19.93 4.51
CA ILE A 233 23.41 -20.92 5.19
C ILE A 233 24.54 -21.34 4.24
N ASN A 234 25.74 -20.78 4.43
CA ASN A 234 26.96 -21.41 3.92
C ASN A 234 27.09 -22.77 4.59
N THR A 235 26.71 -23.82 3.87
CA THR A 235 26.81 -25.21 4.30
C THR A 235 28.28 -25.54 4.59
N ILE A 236 28.67 -25.63 5.87
CA ILE A 236 29.91 -26.30 6.25
C ILE A 236 29.55 -27.73 6.67
N SER A 237 30.22 -28.63 5.98
CA SER A 237 30.17 -30.08 6.02
C SER A 237 30.39 -30.68 7.40
N ASN A 238 29.70 -31.80 7.62
CA ASN A 238 29.97 -32.76 8.67
C ASN A 238 31.37 -33.36 8.51
N GLU A 239 32.37 -32.93 9.28
CA GLU A 239 33.57 -33.75 9.51
C GLU A 239 34.14 -33.53 10.92
N ASN A 240 33.94 -34.54 11.77
CA ASN A 240 34.97 -35.24 12.57
C ASN A 240 34.39 -35.78 13.88
N SER A 241 33.78 -36.96 13.79
CA SER A 241 33.52 -37.83 14.94
C SER A 241 34.77 -38.67 15.23
N GLY A 242 35.75 -38.07 15.90
CA GLY A 242 36.85 -38.81 16.54
C GLY A 242 36.49 -39.12 18.00
N ASN A 243 36.31 -40.40 18.34
CA ASN A 243 36.07 -40.98 19.68
C ASN A 243 35.85 -39.99 20.84
N VAL A 244 34.63 -39.46 20.94
CA VAL A 244 34.32 -38.38 21.89
C VAL A 244 33.81 -38.87 23.25
N ASN A 245 33.37 -40.13 23.33
CA ASN A 245 32.97 -40.74 24.59
C ASN A 245 34.20 -41.28 25.31
N ILE A 246 34.60 -40.60 26.38
CA ILE A 246 35.77 -40.95 27.18
C ILE A 246 35.33 -41.30 28.61
N SER A 247 35.70 -42.50 29.08
CA SER A 247 35.55 -42.90 30.49
C SER A 247 36.92 -42.89 31.16
N SER A 248 36.98 -42.38 32.39
CA SER A 248 38.22 -42.29 33.17
C SER A 248 37.96 -42.64 34.63
N ASN A 249 38.87 -43.40 35.24
CA ASN A 249 38.90 -43.63 36.69
C ASN A 249 39.58 -42.47 37.47
N ILE A 250 40.16 -41.48 36.77
CA ILE A 250 40.78 -40.29 37.36
C ILE A 250 39.86 -39.06 37.21
N GLY A 251 39.40 -38.79 35.98
CA GLY A 251 38.48 -37.69 35.69
C GLY A 251 39.10 -36.29 35.81
N TRP A 252 38.28 -35.34 36.28
CA TRP A 252 38.61 -33.92 36.36
C TRP A 252 39.61 -33.59 37.48
N ARG A 253 40.60 -32.72 37.21
CA ARG A 253 41.50 -32.12 38.20
C ARG A 253 41.63 -30.61 38.00
N TYR A 254 41.72 -29.87 39.09
CA TYR A 254 41.97 -28.44 39.08
C TYR A 254 43.41 -28.15 39.49
N GLU A 255 44.21 -27.65 38.56
CA GLU A 255 45.65 -27.44 38.74
C GLU A 255 46.06 -26.12 38.07
N ASN A 256 46.93 -25.34 38.73
CA ASN A 256 47.47 -24.08 38.20
C ASN A 256 46.39 -23.09 37.70
N GLY A 257 45.24 -23.03 38.38
CA GLY A 257 44.15 -22.12 38.03
C GLY A 257 43.24 -22.58 36.89
N SER A 258 43.34 -23.84 36.45
CA SER A 258 42.51 -24.37 35.35
C SER A 258 42.08 -25.82 35.59
N TRP A 259 40.92 -26.20 35.06
CA TRP A 259 40.46 -27.58 35.03
C TRP A 259 41.12 -28.35 33.88
N SER A 260 41.48 -29.61 34.09
CA SER A 260 41.94 -30.56 33.05
C SER A 260 41.24 -31.91 33.26
N TYR A 261 41.01 -32.68 32.20
CA TYR A 261 40.47 -34.04 32.29
C TYR A 261 41.58 -35.06 32.07
N TYR A 262 41.84 -35.91 33.04
CA TYR A 262 42.84 -36.97 32.97
C TYR A 262 42.20 -38.28 32.55
N ARG A 263 42.81 -38.99 31.61
CA ARG A 263 42.46 -40.36 31.20
C ARG A 263 42.95 -41.38 32.22
N SER A 264 42.50 -42.63 32.15
CA SER A 264 42.91 -43.69 33.08
C SER A 264 44.40 -44.02 33.04
N ASP A 265 45.10 -43.66 31.95
CA ASP A 265 46.55 -43.79 31.79
C ASP A 265 47.34 -42.58 32.35
N ASN A 266 46.66 -41.68 33.07
CA ASN A 266 47.22 -40.46 33.66
C ASN A 266 47.70 -39.41 32.63
N THR A 267 47.29 -39.51 31.36
CA THR A 267 47.49 -38.46 30.35
C THR A 267 46.34 -37.44 30.34
N LYS A 268 46.61 -36.19 29.93
CA LYS A 268 45.56 -35.17 29.74
C LYS A 268 44.81 -35.39 28.43
N ALA A 269 43.49 -35.27 28.48
CA ALA A 269 42.67 -35.17 27.28
C ALA A 269 42.83 -33.79 26.62
N THR A 270 42.70 -33.77 25.29
CA THR A 270 42.69 -32.57 24.44
C THR A 270 41.54 -32.72 23.43
N GLY A 271 41.06 -31.61 22.89
CA GLY A 271 39.91 -31.56 21.98
C GLY A 271 38.57 -31.76 22.69
N TRP A 272 37.55 -32.16 21.94
CA TRP A 272 36.21 -32.43 22.46
C TRP A 272 36.17 -33.72 23.28
N ILE A 273 35.52 -33.68 24.45
CA ILE A 273 35.19 -34.85 25.26
C ILE A 273 33.74 -34.78 25.73
N ASN A 274 33.12 -35.95 25.95
CA ASN A 274 31.75 -36.06 26.44
C ASN A 274 31.62 -36.96 27.70
N PRO A 275 32.32 -36.66 28.81
CA PRO A 275 32.14 -37.38 30.06
C PRO A 275 30.73 -37.14 30.61
N ASP A 276 30.09 -38.20 31.11
CA ASP A 276 28.79 -38.15 31.80
C ASP A 276 27.67 -37.43 31.02
N GLY A 277 27.73 -37.50 29.69
CA GLY A 277 26.72 -36.93 28.78
C GLY A 277 26.80 -35.42 28.57
N ASN A 278 27.86 -34.75 29.07
CA ASN A 278 28.10 -33.33 28.84
C ASN A 278 29.35 -33.10 27.99
N TRP A 279 29.24 -32.20 27.00
CA TRP A 279 30.34 -31.87 26.09
C TRP A 279 31.24 -30.78 26.67
N TYR A 280 32.56 -30.99 26.59
CA TYR A 280 33.60 -30.04 27.02
C TYR A 280 34.71 -29.98 25.96
N TYR A 281 35.47 -28.89 25.95
CA TYR A 281 36.64 -28.74 25.09
C TYR A 281 37.90 -28.50 25.91
N LEU A 282 38.93 -29.31 25.69
CA LEU A 282 40.24 -29.16 26.31
C LEU A 282 41.20 -28.61 25.26
N LYS A 283 41.83 -27.47 25.56
CA LYS A 283 42.85 -26.84 24.70
C LYS A 283 44.07 -27.76 24.58
N ASP A 284 44.99 -27.45 23.67
CA ASP A 284 46.18 -28.28 23.41
C ASP A 284 47.07 -28.49 24.64
N ASN A 285 47.06 -27.56 25.59
CA ASN A 285 47.76 -27.68 26.88
C ASN A 285 46.99 -28.49 27.94
N GLY A 286 45.83 -29.07 27.59
CA GLY A 286 44.93 -29.83 28.45
C GLY A 286 44.02 -29.00 29.33
N SER A 287 44.08 -27.66 29.28
CA SER A 287 43.18 -26.79 30.06
C SER A 287 41.78 -26.70 29.45
N MET A 288 40.76 -26.73 30.29
CA MET A 288 39.36 -26.65 29.91
C MET A 288 39.01 -25.26 29.39
N ALA A 289 38.34 -25.20 28.23
CA ALA A 289 37.82 -23.98 27.67
C ALA A 289 36.52 -23.55 28.36
N THR A 290 36.35 -22.23 28.48
CA THR A 290 35.13 -21.55 28.93
C THR A 290 34.92 -20.32 28.04
N GLY A 291 33.68 -19.87 27.90
CA GLY A 291 33.29 -18.77 27.03
C GLY A 291 33.18 -19.17 25.55
N TRP A 292 33.31 -18.19 24.67
CA TRP A 292 33.26 -18.40 23.22
C TRP A 292 34.49 -19.16 22.72
N LEU A 293 34.25 -20.15 21.87
CA LEU A 293 35.26 -20.98 21.24
C LEU A 293 35.00 -21.06 19.74
N ASN A 294 35.98 -20.68 18.92
CA ASN A 294 35.92 -20.82 17.47
C ASN A 294 36.80 -21.98 17.03
N ILE A 295 36.22 -22.96 16.36
CA ILE A 295 36.92 -24.08 15.74
C ILE A 295 36.49 -24.12 14.28
N ASN A 296 37.44 -23.96 13.36
CA ASN A 296 37.20 -24.04 11.91
C ASN A 296 36.00 -23.18 11.45
N ASN A 297 35.98 -21.91 11.88
CA ASN A 297 34.90 -20.93 11.61
C ASN A 297 33.53 -21.30 12.19
N THR A 298 33.45 -22.29 13.07
CA THR A 298 32.24 -22.61 13.81
C THR A 298 32.38 -22.14 15.26
N TRP A 299 31.46 -21.29 15.69
CA TRP A 299 31.42 -20.80 17.06
C TRP A 299 30.62 -21.74 17.97
N TYR A 300 31.17 -21.97 19.16
CA TYR A 300 30.57 -22.71 20.26
C TYR A 300 30.66 -21.85 21.52
N TYR A 301 29.80 -22.14 22.51
CA TYR A 301 29.89 -21.49 23.82
C TYR A 301 30.01 -22.53 24.92
N LEU A 302 31.05 -22.41 25.74
CA LEU A 302 31.29 -23.25 26.90
C LEU A 302 30.91 -22.44 28.14
N LYS A 303 29.98 -22.95 28.94
CA LYS A 303 29.54 -22.27 30.17
C LYS A 303 30.71 -22.12 31.15
N SER A 304 30.52 -21.37 32.23
CA SER A 304 31.53 -21.26 33.29
C SER A 304 31.92 -22.62 33.89
N SER A 305 31.03 -23.61 33.86
CA SER A 305 31.30 -25.00 34.23
C SER A 305 32.11 -25.79 33.19
N GLY A 306 32.40 -25.21 32.03
CA GLY A 306 33.01 -25.85 30.86
C GLY A 306 32.04 -26.63 29.97
N ALA A 307 30.82 -26.89 30.44
CA ALA A 307 29.83 -27.61 29.67
C ALA A 307 29.35 -26.77 28.46
N MET A 308 29.29 -27.38 27.29
CA MET A 308 28.84 -26.75 26.05
C MET A 308 27.36 -26.34 26.14
N ALA A 309 27.06 -25.11 25.74
CA ALA A 309 25.70 -24.61 25.65
C ALA A 309 24.99 -25.13 24.38
N LYS A 310 23.67 -25.27 24.49
CA LYS A 310 22.74 -25.64 23.42
C LYS A 310 21.47 -24.81 23.58
N GLY A 311 20.76 -24.59 22.49
CA GLY A 311 19.54 -23.78 22.44
C GLY A 311 19.82 -22.30 22.68
N TRP A 312 18.85 -21.61 23.30
CA TRP A 312 18.91 -20.19 23.60
C TRP A 312 19.96 -19.88 24.67
N LEU A 313 20.79 -18.87 24.41
CA LEU A 313 21.84 -18.40 25.30
C LEU A 313 21.73 -16.88 25.46
N ASN A 314 21.60 -16.40 26.70
CA ASN A 314 21.63 -14.97 27.01
C ASN A 314 22.98 -14.62 27.66
N ILE A 315 23.69 -13.67 27.05
CA ILE A 315 24.92 -13.11 27.61
C ILE A 315 24.71 -11.61 27.72
N ASN A 316 24.61 -11.10 28.96
CA ASN A 316 24.49 -9.67 29.26
C ASN A 316 23.34 -8.97 28.48
N GLY A 317 22.22 -9.66 28.28
CA GLY A 317 21.06 -9.12 27.56
C GLY A 317 21.04 -9.41 26.06
N THR A 318 22.13 -9.90 25.49
CA THR A 318 22.18 -10.33 24.08
C THR A 318 21.85 -11.81 23.96
N TRP A 319 20.90 -12.14 23.10
CA TRP A 319 20.49 -13.52 22.82
C TRP A 319 21.25 -14.13 21.65
N TYR A 320 21.60 -15.41 21.78
CA TYR A 320 22.23 -16.25 20.77
C TYR A 320 21.50 -17.59 20.71
N TYR A 321 21.71 -18.36 19.65
CA TYR A 321 21.18 -19.72 19.55
C TYR A 321 22.25 -20.71 19.08
N LEU A 322 22.36 -21.82 19.80
CA LEU A 322 23.30 -22.89 19.54
C LEU A 322 22.50 -24.14 19.15
N LYS A 323 22.83 -24.78 18.02
CA LYS A 323 22.23 -26.05 17.61
C LYS A 323 22.51 -27.15 18.64
N ASP A 324 21.89 -28.32 18.49
CA ASP A 324 22.17 -29.48 19.34
C ASP A 324 23.63 -29.94 19.27
N SER A 325 24.30 -29.66 18.15
CA SER A 325 25.73 -29.86 17.95
C SER A 325 26.61 -28.83 18.68
N GLY A 326 26.01 -27.81 19.30
CA GLY A 326 26.69 -26.67 19.93
C GLY A 326 27.10 -25.55 18.98
N ALA A 327 26.97 -25.76 17.67
CA ALA A 327 27.31 -24.76 16.68
C ALA A 327 26.32 -23.59 16.72
N MET A 328 26.84 -22.38 16.84
CA MET A 328 26.09 -21.13 16.78
C MET A 328 25.51 -20.90 15.38
N ILE A 329 24.26 -20.45 15.33
CA ILE A 329 23.61 -20.06 14.07
C ILE A 329 23.71 -18.55 13.85
N ASN A 330 23.67 -18.15 12.59
CA ASN A 330 23.49 -16.78 12.13
C ASN A 330 22.44 -16.75 10.99
N GLY A 331 22.05 -15.56 10.54
CA GLY A 331 21.05 -15.37 9.49
C GLY A 331 19.62 -15.70 9.93
N LEU A 332 18.75 -15.89 8.93
CA LEU A 332 17.33 -16.16 9.13
C LEU A 332 17.08 -17.65 9.43
N ASN A 333 16.45 -17.97 10.56
CA ASN A 333 16.25 -19.35 11.03
C ASN A 333 14.84 -19.56 11.60
N ASN A 334 14.27 -20.75 11.36
CA ASN A 334 13.02 -21.18 11.98
C ASN A 334 13.32 -21.96 13.27
N ILE A 335 12.82 -21.48 14.40
CA ILE A 335 12.93 -22.13 15.71
C ILE A 335 11.52 -22.22 16.28
N ASN A 336 11.01 -23.44 16.48
CA ASN A 336 9.67 -23.70 17.03
C ASN A 336 8.55 -22.95 16.30
N ASN A 337 8.52 -23.04 14.97
CA ASN A 337 7.55 -22.38 14.07
C ASN A 337 7.57 -20.85 14.11
N LYS A 338 8.67 -20.26 14.59
CA LYS A 338 8.89 -18.82 14.57
C LYS A 338 10.19 -18.50 13.85
N MET A 339 10.16 -17.44 13.05
CA MET A 339 11.32 -16.98 12.31
C MET A 339 12.12 -15.97 13.14
N TYR A 340 13.42 -16.17 13.23
CA TYR A 340 14.37 -15.30 13.93
C TYR A 340 15.50 -14.92 12.99
N TYR A 341 16.08 -13.74 13.17
CA TYR A 341 17.30 -13.35 12.49
C TYR A 341 18.43 -13.15 13.49
N PHE A 342 19.59 -13.71 13.18
CA PHE A 342 20.81 -13.56 13.95
C PHE A 342 21.85 -12.83 13.08
N GLU A 343 22.49 -11.81 13.63
CA GLU A 343 23.59 -11.11 12.96
C GLU A 343 24.79 -12.05 12.75
N ASN A 344 25.80 -11.60 11.99
CA ASN A 344 26.95 -12.44 11.63
C ASN A 344 27.68 -13.00 12.87
N GLU A 345 27.74 -12.21 13.94
CA GLU A 345 28.31 -12.56 15.25
C GLU A 345 27.36 -13.39 16.12
N GLY A 346 26.19 -13.77 15.61
CA GLY A 346 25.18 -14.61 16.26
C GLY A 346 24.23 -13.87 17.20
N ALA A 347 24.33 -12.54 17.30
CA ALA A 347 23.42 -11.75 18.12
C ALA A 347 22.02 -11.73 17.49
N MET A 348 21.00 -12.11 18.25
CA MET A 348 19.60 -12.08 17.82
C MET A 348 19.16 -10.64 17.53
N LYS A 349 18.53 -10.43 16.38
CA LYS A 349 18.02 -9.15 15.94
C LYS A 349 16.63 -8.88 16.52
N VAL A 350 16.44 -7.63 16.94
CA VAL A 350 15.14 -7.03 17.26
C VAL A 350 14.96 -5.75 16.43
N GLY A 351 13.71 -5.36 16.21
CA GLY A 351 13.32 -4.22 15.37
C GLY A 351 13.55 -4.47 13.88
N TRP A 352 13.71 -3.37 13.13
CA TRP A 352 13.85 -3.41 11.67
C TRP A 352 15.19 -4.00 11.20
N LYS A 353 15.13 -4.82 10.15
CA LYS A 353 16.28 -5.34 9.41
C LYS A 353 15.98 -5.37 7.91
N ASN A 354 16.89 -4.85 7.12
CA ASN A 354 16.86 -5.03 5.67
C ASN A 354 17.58 -6.34 5.29
N ILE A 355 16.90 -7.20 4.53
CA ILE A 355 17.40 -8.48 4.03
C ILE A 355 16.98 -8.58 2.55
N ASN A 356 17.95 -8.70 1.64
CA ASN A 356 17.72 -8.80 0.20
C ASN A 356 16.78 -7.70 -0.35
N ASN A 357 17.01 -6.45 0.03
CA ASN A 357 16.23 -5.25 -0.34
C ASN A 357 14.80 -5.17 0.24
N TYR A 358 14.43 -6.07 1.15
CA TYR A 358 13.15 -6.01 1.86
C TYR A 358 13.35 -5.75 3.34
N TRP A 359 12.45 -4.96 3.93
CA TRP A 359 12.45 -4.68 5.36
C TRP A 359 11.59 -5.69 6.11
N TYR A 360 12.12 -6.20 7.22
CA TYR A 360 11.46 -7.12 8.13
C TYR A 360 11.50 -6.52 9.53
N TYR A 361 10.48 -6.82 10.34
CA TYR A 361 10.43 -6.40 11.72
C TYR A 361 10.47 -7.60 12.66
N PHE A 362 11.41 -7.59 13.61
CA PHE A 362 11.53 -8.59 14.65
C PHE A 362 11.04 -8.00 15.97
N SER A 363 10.16 -8.70 16.68
CA SER A 363 9.62 -8.21 17.96
C SER A 363 10.73 -8.08 19.02
N LEU A 364 10.38 -7.57 20.20
CA LEU A 364 11.30 -7.59 21.36
C LEU A 364 11.70 -9.01 21.79
N ASN A 365 10.89 -10.02 21.45
CA ASN A 365 11.21 -11.43 21.66
C ASN A 365 12.00 -12.03 20.49
N GLY A 366 12.30 -11.24 19.45
CA GLY A 366 13.10 -11.62 18.29
C GLY A 366 12.33 -12.34 17.18
N ASP A 367 11.05 -12.65 17.36
CA ASP A 367 10.27 -13.31 16.31
C ASP A 367 9.77 -12.32 15.25
N MET A 368 9.96 -12.70 13.99
CA MET A 368 9.53 -11.93 12.83
C MET A 368 8.02 -11.72 12.85
N GLN A 369 7.59 -10.49 12.63
CA GLN A 369 6.18 -10.11 12.61
C GLN A 369 5.58 -10.20 11.21
N SER A 370 4.25 -10.33 11.16
CA SER A 370 3.42 -10.21 9.96
C SER A 370 2.14 -9.44 10.32
N GLY A 371 1.42 -8.93 9.32
CA GLY A 371 0.25 -8.10 9.50
C GLY A 371 0.58 -6.65 9.91
N TRP A 372 -0.39 -5.98 10.54
CA TRP A 372 -0.23 -4.61 11.02
C TRP A 372 0.66 -4.55 12.27
N ILE A 373 1.68 -3.70 12.24
CA ILE A 373 2.48 -3.34 13.40
C ILE A 373 2.43 -1.84 13.64
N THR A 374 2.76 -1.41 14.85
CA THR A 374 2.92 0.00 15.20
C THR A 374 4.27 0.19 15.87
N GLU A 375 5.08 1.09 15.33
CA GLU A 375 6.35 1.49 15.93
C GLU A 375 6.38 3.02 16.07
N ASN A 376 6.66 3.52 17.28
CA ASN A 376 6.72 4.95 17.58
C ASN A 376 5.47 5.73 17.11
N GLY A 377 4.29 5.12 17.24
CA GLY A 377 3.02 5.72 16.82
C GLY A 377 2.73 5.67 15.31
N THR A 378 3.65 5.12 14.52
CA THR A 378 3.47 4.94 13.06
C THR A 378 3.09 3.49 12.75
N ARG A 379 2.08 3.29 11.91
CA ARG A 379 1.62 1.95 11.49
C ARG A 379 2.28 1.51 10.20
N TYR A 380 2.61 0.23 10.13
CA TYR A 380 3.20 -0.45 8.98
C TYR A 380 2.45 -1.76 8.73
N TYR A 381 2.47 -2.25 7.49
CA TYR A 381 1.96 -3.57 7.18
C TYR A 381 3.10 -4.48 6.71
N LEU A 382 3.16 -5.68 7.26
CA LEU A 382 4.07 -6.74 6.86
C LEU A 382 3.26 -7.85 6.21
N TYR A 383 3.66 -8.32 5.04
CA TYR A 383 3.05 -9.51 4.45
C TYR A 383 3.25 -10.73 5.38
N ASP A 384 2.51 -11.80 5.16
CA ASP A 384 2.76 -13.14 5.75
C ASP A 384 4.18 -13.67 5.45
N THR A 385 4.84 -13.18 4.40
CA THR A 385 6.27 -13.42 4.14
C THR A 385 7.19 -12.58 5.04
N GLY A 386 6.64 -11.71 5.89
CA GLY A 386 7.36 -10.81 6.79
C GLY A 386 7.87 -9.53 6.13
N ALA A 387 7.87 -9.46 4.79
CA ALA A 387 8.31 -8.28 4.06
C ALA A 387 7.35 -7.11 4.29
N MET A 388 7.92 -5.94 4.56
CA MET A 388 7.18 -4.70 4.72
C MET A 388 6.59 -4.24 3.38
N ALA A 389 5.29 -3.95 3.39
CA ALA A 389 4.56 -3.47 2.25
C ALA A 389 4.81 -1.99 1.97
N LYS A 390 4.69 -1.63 0.68
CA LYS A 390 4.77 -0.27 0.14
C LYS A 390 3.72 -0.10 -0.97
N GLY A 391 3.38 1.13 -1.31
CA GLY A 391 2.38 1.42 -2.33
C GLY A 391 0.97 0.96 -1.96
N TRP A 392 0.15 0.70 -2.98
CA TRP A 392 -1.22 0.23 -2.79
C TRP A 392 -1.26 -1.25 -2.43
N ILE A 393 -1.91 -1.56 -1.31
CA ILE A 393 -2.22 -2.94 -0.92
C ILE A 393 -3.71 -3.12 -0.70
N ASN A 394 -4.21 -4.28 -1.08
CA ASN A 394 -5.58 -4.69 -0.81
C ASN A 394 -5.57 -5.79 0.25
N ILE A 395 -6.21 -5.53 1.38
CA ILE A 395 -6.39 -6.48 2.47
C ILE A 395 -7.91 -6.66 2.65
N ASP A 396 -8.42 -7.85 2.38
CA ASP A 396 -9.83 -8.20 2.51
C ASP A 396 -10.77 -7.19 1.83
N ASN A 397 -10.50 -6.87 0.56
CA ASN A 397 -11.22 -5.89 -0.27
C ASN A 397 -11.11 -4.43 0.21
N THR A 398 -10.27 -4.15 1.20
CA THR A 398 -10.00 -2.78 1.65
C THR A 398 -8.62 -2.34 1.15
N TRP A 399 -8.59 -1.21 0.45
CA TRP A 399 -7.34 -0.64 -0.03
C TRP A 399 -6.68 0.23 1.05
N TYR A 400 -5.36 0.15 1.11
CA TYR A 400 -4.50 1.00 1.93
C TYR A 400 -3.33 1.47 1.05
N PHE A 401 -2.73 2.59 1.40
CA PHE A 401 -1.48 3.02 0.78
C PHE A 401 -0.38 3.11 1.84
N LEU A 402 0.76 2.47 1.56
CA LEU A 402 1.94 2.48 2.41
C LEU A 402 2.98 3.34 1.68
N ASN A 403 3.55 4.33 2.35
CA ASN A 403 4.59 5.18 1.76
C ASN A 403 5.87 4.37 1.52
N ASP A 404 6.86 4.95 0.84
CA ASP A 404 8.10 4.24 0.50
C ASP A 404 8.91 3.81 1.73
N ASN A 405 8.76 4.53 2.84
CA ASN A 405 9.33 4.15 4.14
C ASN A 405 8.47 3.12 4.90
N GLY A 406 7.37 2.64 4.30
CA GLY A 406 6.42 1.68 4.84
C GLY A 406 5.35 2.27 5.77
N SER A 407 5.38 3.58 6.06
CA SER A 407 4.35 4.17 6.92
C SER A 407 3.00 4.20 6.21
N ILE A 408 1.92 3.91 6.93
CA ILE A 408 0.58 4.07 6.39
C ILE A 408 0.32 5.53 5.99
N ALA A 409 -0.21 5.75 4.80
CA ALA A 409 -0.70 7.04 4.38
C ALA A 409 -2.14 7.25 4.86
N THR A 410 -2.46 8.51 5.15
CA THR A 410 -3.76 8.98 5.62
C THR A 410 -4.09 10.30 4.92
N GLY A 411 -5.37 10.60 4.78
CA GLY A 411 -5.86 11.77 4.06
C GLY A 411 -5.88 11.58 2.54
N TRP A 412 -5.83 12.68 1.80
CA TRP A 412 -5.88 12.66 0.35
C TRP A 412 -4.63 12.02 -0.26
N LYS A 413 -4.84 11.07 -1.17
CA LYS A 413 -3.79 10.40 -1.92
C LYS A 413 -4.11 10.39 -3.40
N SER A 414 -3.29 11.07 -4.19
CA SER A 414 -3.37 11.03 -5.64
C SER A 414 -2.67 9.77 -6.18
N SER A 415 -3.31 9.08 -7.12
CA SER A 415 -2.71 7.94 -7.81
C SER A 415 -3.35 7.77 -9.19
N ASN A 416 -2.52 7.56 -10.22
CA ASN A 416 -2.95 7.36 -11.61
C ASN A 416 -3.88 8.45 -12.18
N GLY A 417 -3.74 9.70 -11.72
CA GLY A 417 -4.57 10.83 -12.17
C GLY A 417 -5.91 10.97 -11.43
N ASP A 418 -6.18 10.09 -10.48
CA ASP A 418 -7.36 10.15 -9.63
C ASP A 418 -6.98 10.47 -8.18
N ASN A 419 -7.93 11.01 -7.42
CA ASN A 419 -7.72 11.33 -6.01
C ASN A 419 -8.53 10.38 -5.14
N TYR A 420 -7.86 9.70 -4.22
CA TYR A 420 -8.46 8.80 -3.25
C TYR A 420 -8.36 9.45 -1.87
N TYR A 421 -9.25 9.07 -0.95
CA TYR A 421 -9.14 9.51 0.43
C TYR A 421 -8.90 8.32 1.34
N LEU A 422 -7.80 8.34 2.09
CA LEU A 422 -7.46 7.36 3.11
C LEU A 422 -7.93 7.93 4.45
N ASP A 423 -8.72 7.16 5.19
CA ASP A 423 -9.24 7.59 6.49
C ASP A 423 -8.09 7.96 7.45
N VAL A 424 -8.24 9.07 8.18
CA VAL A 424 -7.15 9.62 8.98
C VAL A 424 -6.84 8.76 10.21
N SER A 425 -7.82 8.02 10.71
CA SER A 425 -7.67 7.18 11.90
C SER A 425 -7.17 5.77 11.57
N THR A 426 -7.66 5.20 10.46
CA THR A 426 -7.46 3.80 10.10
C THR A 426 -6.57 3.59 8.88
N GLY A 427 -6.41 4.61 8.02
CA GLY A 427 -5.72 4.56 6.72
C GLY A 427 -6.47 3.79 5.64
N LYS A 428 -7.72 3.36 5.91
CA LYS A 428 -8.56 2.68 4.93
C LYS A 428 -8.94 3.64 3.81
N MET A 429 -8.80 3.22 2.56
CA MET A 429 -9.34 3.98 1.43
C MET A 429 -10.86 4.00 1.50
N LEU A 430 -11.42 5.20 1.62
CA LEU A 430 -12.85 5.42 1.61
C LEU A 430 -13.37 5.42 0.18
N VAL A 431 -14.59 4.94 0.03
CA VAL A 431 -15.35 4.89 -1.22
C VAL A 431 -16.78 5.33 -0.93
N ASN A 432 -17.51 5.80 -1.93
CA ASN A 432 -18.92 6.19 -1.78
C ASN A 432 -19.21 7.13 -0.60
N THR A 433 -18.44 8.20 -0.49
CA THR A 433 -18.53 9.10 0.64
C THR A 433 -18.30 10.54 0.21
N VAL A 434 -18.46 11.51 1.10
CA VAL A 434 -18.12 12.90 0.84
C VAL A 434 -17.08 13.34 1.86
N ILE A 435 -15.94 13.82 1.37
CA ILE A 435 -14.85 14.31 2.20
C ILE A 435 -14.55 15.76 1.82
N ASN A 436 -14.67 16.67 2.79
CA ASN A 436 -14.42 18.10 2.59
C ASN A 436 -15.18 18.70 1.39
N GLY A 437 -16.42 18.28 1.18
CA GLY A 437 -17.27 18.75 0.08
C GLY A 437 -17.01 18.08 -1.27
N TYR A 438 -16.12 17.09 -1.35
CA TYR A 438 -15.87 16.30 -2.55
C TYR A 438 -16.46 14.91 -2.45
N THR A 439 -17.29 14.54 -3.42
CA THR A 439 -17.82 13.18 -3.55
C THR A 439 -16.69 12.24 -3.95
N ILE A 440 -16.54 11.15 -3.21
CA ILE A 440 -15.70 10.02 -3.53
C ILE A 440 -16.61 8.94 -4.11
N GLY A 441 -16.30 8.60 -5.35
CA GLY A 441 -16.98 7.59 -6.13
C GLY A 441 -16.82 6.18 -5.61
N LEU A 442 -17.51 5.31 -6.31
CA LEU A 442 -17.63 3.90 -5.99
C LEU A 442 -16.37 3.10 -6.26
N ASP A 443 -15.55 3.63 -7.17
CA ASP A 443 -14.17 3.25 -7.48
C ASP A 443 -13.14 3.90 -6.54
N GLY A 444 -13.59 4.66 -5.54
CA GLY A 444 -12.73 5.40 -4.61
C GLY A 444 -12.19 6.71 -5.16
N LYS A 445 -12.52 7.08 -6.40
CA LYS A 445 -12.03 8.30 -7.04
C LYS A 445 -12.87 9.49 -6.64
N ARG A 446 -12.22 10.62 -6.39
CA ARG A 446 -12.91 11.89 -6.23
C ARG A 446 -13.64 12.25 -7.53
N MET A 447 -14.96 12.34 -7.46
CA MET A 447 -15.83 12.78 -8.54
C MET A 447 -15.81 14.31 -8.65
N ASN A 448 -15.84 14.80 -9.89
CA ASN A 448 -16.12 16.20 -10.17
C ASN A 448 -17.65 16.38 -10.20
N SER A 449 -18.16 17.42 -9.53
CA SER A 449 -19.58 17.79 -9.52
C SER A 449 -20.12 17.88 -10.96
N SER A 450 -20.96 16.93 -11.37
CA SER A 450 -21.60 16.90 -12.69
C SER A 450 -22.82 17.83 -12.73
N SER A 451 -22.80 18.73 -13.71
CA SER A 451 -23.89 19.58 -14.19
C SER A 451 -25.01 18.78 -14.85
N GLU A 452 -26.27 19.10 -14.54
CA GLU A 452 -27.45 18.74 -15.34
C GLU A 452 -27.48 19.53 -16.66
N GLU A 453 -27.98 18.88 -17.72
CA GLU A 453 -28.05 19.37 -19.09
C GLU A 453 -29.06 20.51 -19.30
N ASP A 454 -28.54 21.60 -19.87
CA ASP A 454 -29.03 22.37 -21.02
C ASP A 454 -30.54 22.68 -21.17
N SER A 455 -30.94 23.91 -20.79
CA SER A 455 -31.65 24.78 -21.73
C SER A 455 -31.61 26.26 -21.32
N ASN A 456 -31.36 27.10 -22.33
CA ASN A 456 -31.47 28.56 -22.40
C ASN A 456 -30.23 29.43 -22.08
N LYS A 457 -29.65 29.91 -23.20
CA LYS A 457 -28.94 31.19 -23.38
C LYS A 457 -29.53 32.30 -22.50
N ASP A 458 -28.72 32.90 -21.63
CA ASP A 458 -27.96 34.14 -21.92
C ASP A 458 -27.42 34.75 -20.61
N LYS A 459 -26.16 35.18 -20.67
CA LYS A 459 -25.50 36.24 -19.87
C LYS A 459 -25.13 35.97 -18.40
N ASN A 460 -23.80 35.96 -18.22
CA ASN A 460 -23.02 36.51 -17.09
C ASN A 460 -23.12 35.81 -15.72
N ASN A 461 -22.16 34.93 -15.42
CA ASN A 461 -20.97 35.36 -14.63
C ASN A 461 -19.96 34.23 -14.41
N ASN A 462 -18.70 34.54 -14.77
CA ASN A 462 -17.48 33.82 -14.46
C ASN A 462 -17.28 33.57 -12.96
N LYS A 463 -16.87 32.34 -12.62
CA LYS A 463 -15.76 32.13 -11.67
C LYS A 463 -14.98 30.86 -12.04
N THR A 464 -14.15 31.02 -13.06
CA THR A 464 -13.08 30.09 -13.44
C THR A 464 -12.15 29.84 -12.26
N SER A 465 -11.78 28.59 -12.00
CA SER A 465 -10.66 28.30 -11.10
C SER A 465 -9.38 28.82 -11.78
N ASN A 466 -8.76 29.83 -11.19
CA ASN A 466 -7.66 30.60 -11.76
C ASN A 466 -6.31 29.85 -11.65
N LYS A 467 -6.31 28.51 -11.71
CA LYS A 467 -5.08 27.70 -11.64
C LYS A 467 -4.29 27.86 -12.93
N LYS A 468 -2.97 27.94 -12.78
CA LYS A 468 -2.04 28.12 -13.89
C LYS A 468 -1.80 26.79 -14.60
N THR A 469 -1.89 26.78 -15.92
CA THR A 469 -1.80 25.55 -16.72
C THR A 469 -0.39 25.36 -17.27
N ILE A 470 0.22 24.20 -17.01
CA ILE A 470 1.52 23.79 -17.56
C ILE A 470 1.31 22.59 -18.45
N VAL A 471 1.85 22.64 -19.67
CA VAL A 471 1.88 21.47 -20.55
C VAL A 471 3.28 20.87 -20.53
N ILE A 472 3.36 19.59 -20.20
CA ILE A 472 4.59 18.81 -20.20
C ILE A 472 4.57 17.88 -21.41
N ASP A 473 5.64 17.93 -22.20
CA ASP A 473 5.88 17.07 -23.32
C ASP A 473 7.02 16.08 -23.02
N PRO A 474 6.74 14.80 -22.77
CA PRO A 474 7.75 13.77 -22.82
C PRO A 474 8.18 13.57 -24.28
N GLY A 475 9.43 13.91 -24.59
CA GLY A 475 9.98 13.83 -25.94
C GLY A 475 9.75 12.47 -26.62
N HIS A 476 9.73 12.49 -27.95
CA HIS A 476 9.58 11.31 -28.83
C HIS A 476 8.28 10.49 -28.64
N ASP A 477 8.33 9.22 -29.05
CA ASP A 477 7.33 8.14 -28.89
C ASP A 477 6.08 8.28 -29.77
N TYR A 478 6.26 8.67 -31.04
CA TYR A 478 5.22 8.55 -32.06
C TYR A 478 5.65 7.59 -33.17
N GLY A 479 4.94 6.47 -33.35
CA GLY A 479 4.90 5.50 -34.48
C GLY A 479 6.16 5.07 -35.30
N LYS A 480 7.28 5.79 -35.23
CA LYS A 480 8.57 5.70 -35.95
C LYS A 480 9.69 6.57 -35.32
N ASP A 481 9.38 7.49 -34.40
CA ASP A 481 10.36 8.25 -33.63
C ASP A 481 10.54 7.67 -32.25
N TYR A 482 11.58 6.84 -32.14
CA TYR A 482 11.91 6.09 -30.93
C TYR A 482 12.92 6.84 -30.06
N GLY A 483 13.27 8.09 -30.41
CA GLY A 483 14.40 8.78 -29.80
C GLY A 483 15.70 8.00 -29.99
N SER A 484 16.67 8.28 -29.14
CA SER A 484 17.92 7.50 -29.07
C SER A 484 17.79 6.29 -28.14
N GLU A 485 18.50 5.21 -28.47
CA GLU A 485 18.72 4.07 -27.59
C GLU A 485 20.22 3.77 -27.51
N ASN A 486 20.71 3.46 -26.32
CA ASN A 486 22.08 3.03 -26.13
C ASN A 486 22.16 1.81 -25.21
N LYS A 487 23.11 0.91 -25.46
CA LYS A 487 23.31 -0.30 -24.68
C LYS A 487 24.67 -0.28 -23.99
N ILE A 488 24.67 -0.22 -22.66
CA ILE A 488 25.89 -0.20 -21.82
C ILE A 488 25.80 -1.38 -20.87
N ASP A 489 26.84 -2.21 -20.84
CA ASP A 489 26.97 -3.38 -19.95
C ASP A 489 25.76 -4.32 -19.95
N GLY A 490 25.10 -4.47 -21.10
CA GLY A 490 23.94 -5.33 -21.27
C GLY A 490 22.59 -4.64 -21.01
N THR A 491 22.58 -3.44 -20.43
CA THR A 491 21.37 -2.64 -20.15
C THR A 491 21.07 -1.69 -21.31
N THR A 492 19.83 -1.68 -21.78
CA THR A 492 19.35 -0.73 -22.79
C THR A 492 18.72 0.49 -22.11
N TYR A 493 19.21 1.68 -22.47
CA TYR A 493 18.68 2.97 -22.06
C TYR A 493 17.93 3.58 -23.25
N SER A 494 16.62 3.78 -23.10
CA SER A 494 15.77 4.37 -24.14
C SER A 494 15.37 5.78 -23.75
N GLU A 495 15.63 6.75 -24.64
CA GLU A 495 15.26 8.14 -24.43
C GLU A 495 13.74 8.29 -24.21
N THR A 496 12.92 7.58 -24.99
CA THR A 496 11.45 7.63 -24.87
C THR A 496 10.95 7.21 -23.48
N ASP A 497 11.54 6.16 -22.91
CA ASP A 497 11.20 5.63 -21.59
C ASP A 497 11.68 6.58 -20.47
N LEU A 498 12.90 7.10 -20.58
CA LEU A 498 13.44 8.02 -19.57
C LEU A 498 12.72 9.37 -19.58
N ASN A 499 12.34 9.87 -20.76
CA ASN A 499 11.57 11.11 -20.91
C ASN A 499 10.22 11.03 -20.21
N ILE A 500 9.44 9.96 -20.45
CA ILE A 500 8.12 9.79 -19.82
C ILE A 500 8.23 9.54 -18.31
N GLN A 501 9.31 8.90 -17.84
CA GLN A 501 9.55 8.71 -16.41
C GLN A 501 9.82 10.03 -15.69
N VAL A 502 10.70 10.88 -16.21
CA VAL A 502 10.98 12.21 -15.63
C VAL A 502 9.76 13.14 -15.77
N ALA A 503 9.10 13.16 -16.93
CA ALA A 503 7.92 13.98 -17.16
C ALA A 503 6.74 13.60 -16.24
N SER A 504 6.54 12.30 -15.96
CA SER A 504 5.51 11.84 -15.02
C SER A 504 5.78 12.28 -13.58
N LYS A 505 7.06 12.29 -13.16
CA LYS A 505 7.46 12.81 -11.85
C LYS A 505 7.28 14.33 -11.79
N LEU A 506 7.68 15.04 -12.85
CA LEU A 506 7.50 16.49 -12.96
C LEU A 506 6.02 16.88 -12.89
N LYS A 507 5.13 16.10 -13.54
CA LYS A 507 3.68 16.28 -13.42
C LYS A 507 3.23 16.27 -11.97
N ASN A 508 3.62 15.23 -11.22
CA ASN A 508 3.23 15.10 -9.82
C ASN A 508 3.76 16.29 -8.98
N GLU A 509 5.01 16.69 -9.20
CA GLU A 509 5.62 17.82 -8.50
C GLU A 509 4.87 19.14 -8.79
N LEU A 510 4.51 19.40 -10.05
CA LEU A 510 3.78 20.62 -10.42
C LEU A 510 2.31 20.59 -9.93
N GLU A 511 1.61 19.46 -10.00
CA GLU A 511 0.25 19.34 -9.46
C GLU A 511 0.21 19.54 -7.93
N ASN A 512 1.25 19.06 -7.22
CA ASN A 512 1.43 19.30 -5.78
C ASN A 512 1.65 20.78 -5.45
N ARG A 513 2.05 21.61 -6.43
CA ARG A 513 2.26 23.05 -6.33
C ARG A 513 1.09 23.87 -6.89
N ASP A 514 -0.09 23.27 -6.97
CA ASP A 514 -1.34 23.90 -7.40
C ASP A 514 -1.38 24.34 -8.88
N PHE A 515 -0.49 23.80 -9.72
CA PHE A 515 -0.60 23.91 -11.16
C PHE A 515 -1.63 22.92 -11.72
N ASN A 516 -2.37 23.35 -12.75
CA ASN A 516 -3.04 22.43 -13.65
C ASN A 516 -1.99 21.89 -14.62
N VAL A 517 -1.85 20.56 -14.74
CA VAL A 517 -0.80 19.97 -15.56
C VAL A 517 -1.36 19.05 -16.61
N ILE A 518 -0.99 19.27 -17.86
CA ILE A 518 -1.44 18.53 -19.02
C ILE A 518 -0.24 17.86 -19.66
N MET A 519 -0.35 16.56 -19.93
CA MET A 519 0.69 15.79 -20.61
C MET A 519 0.33 15.64 -22.09
N THR A 520 1.29 15.81 -23.00
CA THR A 520 1.05 15.56 -24.44
C THR A 520 0.88 14.08 -24.79
N ARG A 521 1.27 13.17 -23.88
CA ARG A 521 1.02 11.71 -23.96
C ARG A 521 1.07 11.07 -22.57
N LYS A 522 0.32 9.99 -22.37
CA LYS A 522 0.30 9.24 -21.10
C LYS A 522 1.41 8.20 -21.02
N ALA A 523 1.74 7.76 -19.81
CA ALA A 523 2.62 6.61 -19.60
C ALA A 523 2.04 5.36 -20.29
N LYS A 524 2.89 4.65 -21.05
CA LYS A 524 2.53 3.48 -21.90
C LYS A 524 1.73 3.79 -23.17
N GLU A 525 1.39 5.05 -23.42
CA GLU A 525 0.76 5.47 -24.67
C GLU A 525 1.81 5.60 -25.77
N LYS A 526 1.58 4.95 -26.92
CA LYS A 526 2.43 5.04 -28.12
C LYS A 526 1.61 5.52 -29.31
N PRO A 527 1.21 6.80 -29.31
CA PRO A 527 0.30 7.31 -30.32
C PRO A 527 0.95 7.33 -31.71
N SER A 528 0.18 7.06 -32.75
CA SER A 528 0.66 7.09 -34.14
C SER A 528 -0.04 8.20 -34.92
N TYR A 529 0.65 9.33 -35.09
CA TYR A 529 0.15 10.51 -35.81
C TYR A 529 0.45 10.50 -37.32
N GLY A 530 0.98 9.40 -37.85
CA GLY A 530 1.30 9.22 -39.27
C GLY A 530 2.57 9.95 -39.75
N SER A 531 2.94 11.11 -39.18
CA SER A 531 4.17 11.84 -39.52
C SER A 531 4.78 12.57 -38.31
N LEU A 532 6.07 12.91 -38.39
CA LEU A 532 6.76 13.75 -37.41
C LEU A 532 6.06 15.08 -37.21
N THR A 533 5.76 15.76 -38.32
CA THR A 533 5.09 17.07 -38.31
C THR A 533 3.71 16.99 -37.67
N ALA A 534 2.95 15.92 -37.89
CA ALA A 534 1.65 15.73 -37.23
C ALA A 534 1.81 15.49 -35.72
N SER A 535 2.81 14.71 -35.30
CA SER A 535 3.11 14.55 -33.87
C SER A 535 3.53 15.85 -33.19
N LEU A 536 4.41 16.62 -33.82
CA LEU A 536 4.88 17.90 -33.29
C LEU A 536 3.74 18.94 -33.27
N SER A 537 2.84 18.88 -34.26
CA SER A 537 1.62 19.68 -34.29
C SER A 537 0.70 19.29 -33.13
N HIS A 538 0.43 18.00 -32.91
CA HIS A 538 -0.39 17.56 -31.78
C HIS A 538 0.13 18.07 -30.43
N LYS A 539 1.45 17.97 -30.18
CA LYS A 539 2.07 18.47 -28.94
C LYS A 539 1.88 19.98 -28.76
N THR A 540 1.99 20.72 -29.85
CA THR A 540 1.86 22.19 -29.88
C THR A 540 0.40 22.62 -29.76
N ASP A 541 -0.48 21.99 -30.53
CA ASP A 541 -1.93 22.22 -30.57
C ASP A 541 -2.52 21.94 -29.19
N THR A 542 -2.13 20.82 -28.54
CA THR A 542 -2.50 20.53 -27.14
C THR A 542 -2.20 21.70 -26.21
N ALA A 543 -1.00 22.28 -26.29
CA ALA A 543 -0.64 23.39 -25.42
C ALA A 543 -1.41 24.68 -25.72
N ASN A 544 -1.66 24.93 -27.01
CA ASN A 544 -2.36 26.11 -27.48
C ASN A 544 -3.86 26.06 -27.17
N ASP A 545 -4.50 24.93 -27.41
CA ASP A 545 -5.93 24.69 -27.20
C ASP A 545 -6.29 24.77 -25.72
N GLU A 546 -5.39 24.28 -24.86
CA GLU A 546 -5.53 24.34 -23.41
C GLU A 546 -5.17 25.71 -22.82
N ASN A 547 -4.78 26.67 -23.67
CA ASN A 547 -4.36 28.01 -23.27
C ASN A 547 -3.30 27.98 -22.15
N ALA A 548 -2.31 27.08 -22.27
CA ALA A 548 -1.33 26.89 -21.22
C ALA A 548 -0.54 28.18 -20.93
N ASP A 549 -0.18 28.37 -19.66
CA ASP A 549 0.68 29.46 -19.22
C ASP A 549 2.16 29.15 -19.49
N PHE A 550 2.54 27.86 -19.59
CA PHE A 550 3.90 27.41 -19.89
C PHE A 550 3.93 26.04 -20.57
N PHE A 551 4.93 25.83 -21.44
CA PHE A 551 5.21 24.54 -22.06
C PHE A 551 6.64 24.08 -21.74
N ILE A 552 6.81 22.80 -21.36
CA ILE A 552 8.12 22.21 -21.15
C ILE A 552 8.23 20.85 -21.83
N SER A 553 9.28 20.64 -22.62
CA SER A 553 9.61 19.35 -23.23
C SER A 553 10.82 18.72 -22.56
N ILE A 554 10.71 17.45 -22.16
CA ILE A 554 11.72 16.70 -21.44
C ILE A 554 12.38 15.69 -22.38
N HIS A 555 13.70 15.78 -22.49
CA HIS A 555 14.56 14.96 -23.35
C HIS A 555 15.79 14.42 -22.61
N HIS A 556 16.38 13.36 -23.17
CA HIS A 556 17.69 12.85 -22.79
C HIS A 556 18.57 12.74 -24.04
N ASN A 557 19.74 13.35 -23.97
CA ASN A 557 20.56 13.58 -25.13
C ASN A 557 21.39 12.35 -25.50
N SER A 558 21.96 12.39 -26.71
CA SER A 558 22.79 11.33 -27.27
C SER A 558 23.87 11.93 -28.15
N ALA A 559 25.13 11.66 -27.83
CA ALA A 559 26.29 12.16 -28.57
C ALA A 559 27.49 11.19 -28.43
N VAL A 560 28.72 11.71 -28.46
CA VAL A 560 29.91 10.91 -28.13
C VAL A 560 29.87 10.45 -26.66
N GLU A 561 30.49 9.32 -26.35
CA GLU A 561 30.45 8.69 -25.01
C GLU A 561 30.98 9.58 -23.86
N THR A 562 31.82 10.57 -24.18
CA THR A 562 32.38 11.53 -23.21
C THR A 562 31.48 12.76 -22.98
N ALA A 563 30.43 12.92 -23.77
CA ALA A 563 29.49 14.03 -23.61
C ALA A 563 28.67 13.81 -22.34
N LYS A 564 28.74 14.77 -21.42
CA LYS A 564 27.91 14.78 -20.22
C LYS A 564 27.42 16.17 -19.85
N GLY A 565 26.36 16.24 -19.06
CA GLY A 565 25.80 17.45 -18.49
C GLY A 565 24.39 17.79 -18.97
N VAL A 566 23.83 18.88 -18.45
CA VAL A 566 22.48 19.38 -18.76
C VAL A 566 22.59 20.55 -19.73
N GLU A 567 21.72 20.57 -20.75
CA GLU A 567 21.51 21.73 -21.62
C GLU A 567 20.02 22.00 -21.80
N SER A 568 19.66 23.28 -21.94
CA SER A 568 18.28 23.70 -22.19
C SER A 568 18.18 24.61 -23.41
N TYR A 569 17.04 24.57 -24.09
CA TYR A 569 16.80 25.27 -25.33
C TYR A 569 15.58 26.20 -25.25
N TYR A 570 15.69 27.33 -25.94
CA TYR A 570 14.59 28.26 -26.21
C TYR A 570 14.61 28.65 -27.69
N SER A 571 13.45 29.03 -28.23
CA SER A 571 13.39 29.45 -29.64
C SER A 571 13.83 30.90 -29.84
N THR A 572 14.38 31.20 -31.02
CA THR A 572 14.57 32.58 -31.51
C THR A 572 13.81 32.86 -32.81
N ALA A 573 13.10 31.86 -33.33
CA ALA A 573 12.45 31.93 -34.63
C ALA A 573 10.99 32.43 -34.54
N PRO A 574 10.46 33.07 -35.61
CA PRO A 574 9.04 33.40 -35.71
C PRO A 574 8.19 32.13 -35.80
N LYS A 575 6.93 32.19 -35.39
CA LYS A 575 6.00 31.06 -35.59
C LYS A 575 5.86 30.72 -37.07
N ASP A 576 5.56 29.46 -37.40
CA ASP A 576 5.18 29.11 -38.77
C ASP A 576 3.84 29.78 -39.11
N ASP A 577 3.54 29.97 -40.40
CA ASP A 577 2.31 30.66 -40.85
C ASP A 577 1.03 30.04 -40.28
N LYS A 578 0.97 28.70 -40.16
CA LYS A 578 -0.16 27.98 -39.52
C LYS A 578 -0.42 28.46 -38.09
N TYR A 579 0.63 28.85 -37.37
CA TYR A 579 0.58 29.30 -35.98
C TYR A 579 0.66 30.83 -35.86
N GLY A 580 0.47 31.55 -36.97
CA GLY A 580 0.36 33.00 -37.02
C GLY A 580 1.57 33.76 -37.56
N GLY A 581 2.66 33.09 -37.96
CA GLY A 581 3.77 33.68 -38.75
C GLY A 581 4.65 34.74 -38.05
N ASN A 582 4.20 35.27 -36.91
CA ASN A 582 4.79 36.45 -36.29
C ASN A 582 5.91 36.11 -35.29
N LEU A 583 6.86 37.02 -35.16
CA LEU A 583 7.89 36.99 -34.12
C LEU A 583 7.34 37.61 -32.82
N ASP A 584 7.34 36.83 -31.74
CA ASP A 584 6.86 37.26 -30.42
C ASP A 584 8.05 37.42 -29.46
N TYR A 585 8.67 38.60 -29.49
CA TYR A 585 9.85 38.89 -28.67
C TYR A 585 9.62 38.68 -27.17
N ASN A 586 8.44 38.98 -26.65
CA ASN A 586 8.14 38.86 -25.22
C ASN A 586 8.09 37.38 -24.80
N ARG A 587 7.37 36.55 -25.56
CA ARG A 587 7.33 35.10 -25.33
C ARG A 587 8.73 34.50 -25.39
N LEU A 588 9.52 34.86 -26.40
CA LEU A 588 10.86 34.30 -26.60
C LEU A 588 11.84 34.70 -25.48
N GLU A 589 11.81 35.96 -25.01
CA GLU A 589 12.63 36.40 -23.88
C GLU A 589 12.21 35.72 -22.56
N LYS A 590 10.92 35.48 -22.36
CA LYS A 590 10.41 34.70 -21.22
C LYS A 590 10.88 33.24 -21.28
N SER A 591 10.82 32.60 -22.45
CA SER A 591 11.36 31.25 -22.67
C SER A 591 12.85 31.18 -22.34
N LYS A 592 13.64 32.15 -22.81
CA LYS A 592 15.08 32.24 -22.53
C LYS A 592 15.39 32.31 -21.04
N LYS A 593 14.67 33.17 -20.30
CA LYS A 593 14.84 33.30 -18.85
C LYS A 593 14.47 32.01 -18.12
N MET A 594 13.34 31.41 -18.48
CA MET A 594 12.88 30.18 -17.85
C MET A 594 13.82 28.99 -18.15
N ALA A 595 14.33 28.90 -19.39
CA ALA A 595 15.35 27.90 -19.74
C ALA A 595 16.60 28.03 -18.87
N LYS A 596 17.02 29.27 -18.54
CA LYS A 596 18.14 29.50 -17.62
C LYS A 596 17.86 29.06 -16.20
N VAL A 597 16.73 29.47 -15.64
CA VAL A 597 16.35 29.10 -14.27
C VAL A 597 16.27 27.58 -14.13
N ILE A 598 15.62 26.91 -15.09
CA ILE A 598 15.48 25.45 -15.08
C ILE A 598 16.84 24.76 -15.21
N ASN A 599 17.68 25.17 -16.18
CA ASN A 599 19.01 24.60 -16.38
C ASN A 599 19.87 24.71 -15.12
N ASP A 600 19.98 25.92 -14.56
CA ASP A 600 20.77 26.19 -13.37
C ASP A 600 20.27 25.39 -12.16
N SER A 601 18.95 25.27 -12.01
CA SER A 601 18.32 24.50 -10.93
C SER A 601 18.69 23.02 -10.98
N ILE A 602 18.57 22.40 -12.15
CA ILE A 602 18.93 20.99 -12.34
C ILE A 602 20.42 20.79 -12.06
N VAL A 603 21.29 21.56 -12.72
CA VAL A 603 22.76 21.50 -12.56
C VAL A 603 23.15 21.54 -11.09
N LYS A 604 22.55 22.46 -10.33
CA LYS A 604 22.82 22.63 -8.89
C LYS A 604 22.39 21.43 -8.06
N VAL A 605 21.22 20.85 -8.33
CA VAL A 605 20.64 19.78 -7.48
C VAL A 605 21.29 18.42 -7.72
N ILE A 606 21.73 18.15 -8.95
CA ILE A 606 22.34 16.85 -9.31
C ILE A 606 23.86 16.90 -9.47
N ASP A 607 24.47 18.08 -9.28
CA ASP A 607 25.92 18.30 -9.36
C ASP A 607 26.55 17.75 -10.65
N THR A 608 26.04 18.23 -11.79
CA THR A 608 26.53 17.80 -13.12
C THR A 608 27.11 18.97 -13.91
N LYS A 609 27.74 18.65 -15.05
CA LYS A 609 28.31 19.65 -15.95
C LYS A 609 27.20 20.55 -16.51
N ASP A 610 27.37 21.85 -16.32
CA ASP A 610 26.54 22.86 -16.99
C ASP A 610 26.99 23.03 -18.45
N ARG A 611 26.11 22.72 -19.39
CA ARG A 611 26.35 22.93 -20.84
C ARG A 611 25.62 24.16 -21.36
N GLY A 612 24.91 24.86 -20.47
CA GLY A 612 24.29 26.15 -20.69
C GLY A 612 22.98 26.11 -21.47
N VAL A 613 22.38 27.30 -21.54
CA VAL A 613 21.15 27.56 -22.30
C VAL A 613 21.50 27.98 -23.73
N LYS A 614 20.84 27.37 -24.72
CA LYS A 614 21.13 27.56 -26.14
C LYS A 614 19.88 28.04 -26.89
N ASN A 615 20.08 28.90 -27.88
CA ASN A 615 19.00 29.17 -28.83
C ASN A 615 18.87 28.00 -29.81
N ASP A 616 17.71 27.91 -30.45
CA ASP A 616 17.42 26.87 -31.44
C ASP A 616 17.74 27.28 -32.88
N ALA A 617 18.52 28.34 -33.13
CA ALA A 617 18.68 28.90 -34.49
C ALA A 617 19.19 27.87 -35.52
N GLU A 618 19.96 26.88 -35.08
CA GLU A 618 20.50 25.80 -35.91
C GLU A 618 19.59 24.55 -36.00
N ARG A 619 18.56 24.45 -35.15
CA ARG A 619 17.69 23.25 -34.99
C ARG A 619 16.23 23.51 -35.32
N THR A 620 15.78 24.75 -35.17
CA THR A 620 14.41 25.20 -35.41
C THR A 620 13.37 24.29 -34.72
N LEU A 621 13.43 24.23 -33.39
CA LEU A 621 12.65 23.28 -32.58
C LEU A 621 11.16 23.63 -32.64
N PHE A 622 10.38 22.77 -33.29
CA PHE A 622 8.97 23.03 -33.64
C PHE A 622 8.11 23.41 -32.43
N VAL A 623 8.18 22.63 -31.35
CA VAL A 623 7.35 22.83 -30.14
C VAL A 623 7.72 24.08 -29.35
N LEU A 624 8.96 24.58 -29.49
CA LEU A 624 9.37 25.85 -28.86
C LEU A 624 8.95 27.05 -29.71
N ARG A 625 8.99 26.89 -31.03
CA ARG A 625 8.66 27.94 -31.97
C ARG A 625 7.16 28.19 -32.07
N ASN A 626 6.33 27.15 -32.13
CA ASN A 626 4.92 27.24 -32.54
C ASN A 626 3.88 27.32 -31.39
N THR A 627 4.32 27.27 -30.13
CA THR A 627 3.45 27.42 -28.94
C THR A 627 3.07 28.89 -28.67
N ASN A 628 1.90 29.13 -28.08
CA ASN A 628 1.39 30.47 -27.75
C ASN A 628 1.98 31.07 -26.48
N MET A 629 2.52 30.22 -25.62
CA MET A 629 3.10 30.55 -24.32
C MET A 629 4.63 30.34 -24.32
N PRO A 630 5.35 30.82 -23.29
CA PRO A 630 6.77 30.53 -23.16
C PRO A 630 7.01 29.01 -23.10
N ALA A 631 8.08 28.57 -23.75
CA ALA A 631 8.36 27.16 -23.99
C ALA A 631 9.85 26.85 -23.84
N VAL A 632 10.16 25.74 -23.16
CA VAL A 632 11.53 25.27 -22.93
C VAL A 632 11.65 23.80 -23.28
N LEU A 633 12.76 23.40 -23.91
CA LEU A 633 13.16 21.99 -24.04
C LEU A 633 14.39 21.77 -23.17
N VAL A 634 14.40 20.70 -22.38
CA VAL A 634 15.50 20.37 -21.47
C VAL A 634 16.06 19.00 -21.80
N GLU A 635 17.36 18.95 -22.01
CA GLU A 635 18.16 17.73 -22.10
C GLU A 635 18.77 17.44 -20.72
N VAL A 636 18.22 16.48 -19.97
CA VAL A 636 18.55 16.30 -18.55
C VAL A 636 19.81 15.44 -18.28
N GLY A 637 20.44 14.94 -19.34
CA GLY A 637 21.68 14.15 -19.33
C GLY A 637 21.89 13.41 -20.66
N PHE A 638 23.04 12.73 -20.82
CA PHE A 638 23.39 11.98 -22.03
C PHE A 638 23.32 10.46 -21.82
N ILE A 639 22.42 9.75 -22.51
CA ILE A 639 22.30 8.28 -22.39
C ILE A 639 23.45 7.51 -23.06
N THR A 640 24.26 8.21 -23.85
CA THR A 640 25.48 7.67 -24.48
C THR A 640 26.67 7.63 -23.53
N ASN A 641 26.62 8.38 -22.43
CA ASN A 641 27.67 8.38 -21.41
C ASN A 641 27.32 7.37 -20.31
N PRO A 642 28.18 6.39 -20.00
CA PRO A 642 27.87 5.35 -19.00
C PRO A 642 27.46 5.86 -17.62
N GLU A 643 28.19 6.85 -17.09
CA GLU A 643 27.93 7.46 -15.79
C GLU A 643 26.56 8.19 -15.79
N GLU A 644 26.26 8.92 -16.86
CA GLU A 644 24.97 9.62 -16.96
C GLU A 644 23.80 8.70 -17.30
N ALA A 645 23.99 7.63 -18.06
CA ALA A 645 22.94 6.67 -18.39
C ALA A 645 22.40 6.00 -17.12
N GLU A 646 23.30 5.52 -16.24
CA GLU A 646 22.93 4.99 -14.92
C GLU A 646 22.20 6.04 -14.08
N ARG A 647 22.75 7.27 -14.01
CA ARG A 647 22.14 8.38 -13.25
C ARG A 647 20.77 8.78 -13.80
N CYS A 648 20.56 8.77 -15.11
CA CYS A 648 19.29 9.12 -15.74
C CYS A 648 18.23 8.02 -15.55
N ALA A 649 18.64 6.75 -15.47
CA ALA A 649 17.76 5.64 -15.17
C ALA A 649 17.44 5.49 -13.67
N ASP A 650 18.27 6.05 -12.79
CA ASP A 650 18.05 6.03 -11.35
C ASP A 650 16.85 6.90 -10.93
N SER A 651 15.84 6.27 -10.33
CA SER A 651 14.59 6.95 -9.97
C SER A 651 14.77 8.05 -8.92
N TYR A 652 15.78 7.98 -8.05
CA TYR A 652 16.07 9.03 -7.08
C TYR A 652 16.62 10.29 -7.76
N TYR A 653 17.50 10.13 -8.75
CA TYR A 653 17.97 11.26 -9.56
C TYR A 653 16.90 11.83 -10.47
N GLN A 654 16.03 11.00 -11.06
CA GLN A 654 14.88 11.48 -11.82
C GLN A 654 13.95 12.35 -10.95
N GLU A 655 13.69 11.94 -9.70
CA GLU A 655 12.86 12.71 -8.75
C GLU A 655 13.50 14.06 -8.42
N LYS A 656 14.82 14.07 -8.21
CA LYS A 656 15.59 15.31 -8.01
C LYS A 656 15.48 16.27 -9.19
N VAL A 657 15.62 15.76 -10.42
CA VAL A 657 15.47 16.56 -11.64
C VAL A 657 14.05 17.13 -11.74
N ALA A 658 13.02 16.29 -11.58
CA ALA A 658 11.62 16.71 -11.63
C ALA A 658 11.30 17.79 -10.58
N LYS A 659 11.74 17.59 -9.34
CA LYS A 659 11.57 18.56 -8.26
C LYS A 659 12.30 19.87 -8.55
N ALA A 660 13.54 19.82 -9.03
CA ALA A 660 14.33 21.01 -9.38
C ALA A 660 13.65 21.84 -10.48
N ILE A 661 13.06 21.18 -11.48
CA ILE A 661 12.28 21.83 -12.54
C ILE A 661 11.00 22.45 -11.96
N ALA A 662 10.25 21.71 -11.13
CA ALA A 662 9.01 22.21 -10.56
C ALA A 662 9.21 23.41 -9.62
N GLU A 663 10.24 23.39 -8.78
CA GLU A 663 10.65 24.53 -7.94
C GLU A 663 11.06 25.73 -8.79
N ALA A 664 11.85 25.51 -9.85
CA ALA A 664 12.23 26.55 -10.79
C ALA A 664 11.00 27.23 -11.43
N ILE A 665 10.02 26.44 -11.88
CA ILE A 665 8.79 26.95 -12.50
C ILE A 665 7.95 27.73 -11.47
N ASP A 666 7.73 27.18 -10.28
CA ASP A 666 6.89 27.76 -9.23
C ASP A 666 7.44 29.11 -8.73
N GLU A 667 8.71 29.13 -8.33
CA GLU A 667 9.36 30.34 -7.81
C GLU A 667 9.47 31.47 -8.85
N ASN A 668 9.46 31.11 -10.13
CA ASN A 668 9.68 32.04 -11.23
C ASN A 668 8.44 32.19 -12.12
N PHE A 669 7.26 31.77 -11.64
CA PHE A 669 6.04 31.81 -12.46
C PHE A 669 5.66 33.23 -12.88
N ASN A 670 5.98 34.21 -12.04
CA ASN A 670 5.78 35.63 -12.36
C ASN A 670 6.61 36.09 -13.56
N ILE A 671 7.73 35.42 -13.88
CA ILE A 671 8.56 35.73 -15.06
C ILE A 671 7.81 35.39 -16.35
N ILE A 672 6.95 34.37 -16.34
CA ILE A 672 6.23 33.87 -17.52
C ILE A 672 4.78 34.36 -17.58
N SER A 673 4.15 34.71 -16.46
CA SER A 673 2.76 35.19 -16.43
C SER A 673 2.55 36.53 -17.18
N ASN A 674 1.46 36.65 -17.93
CA ASN A 674 1.08 37.86 -18.70
C ASN A 674 0.05 38.73 -17.94
N LYS A 675 0.02 38.69 -16.61
CA LYS A 675 -0.87 39.54 -15.80
C LYS A 675 -0.08 40.50 -14.93
#